data_AF-A0ABD1EVJ7-F1
#
_entry.id   AF-A0ABD1EVJ7-F1
#
_cell.length_a   1.000
_cell.length_b   1.000
_cell.length_c   1.000
_cell.angle_alpha   90.00
_cell.angle_beta   90.00
_cell.angle_gamma   90.00
#
_symmetry.space_group_name_H-M   'P 1'
#
loop_
_entity.id
_entity.type
_entity.pdbx_description
1 polymer ?
#
loop_
_entity_poly.entity_id
_entity_poly.type
_entity_poly.pdbx_seq_one_letter_code
_entity_poly.pdbx_strand_id
1 'polypeptide(L)'
;MGKNQRHKKDLKADKAKVKLKQTKTKFLPKGLNVTKTEFKIKPIVLPEQLKQKGPDEILSRRKLNIKDLLSRIKHYNENMRYSACEELSDMIKIHTQEIIEQHLAQISLAVSGLMQDKERKVRKAAVKAIKTILEHISEEFLNPFFNYFSTNLRCSMTNIDWNIQEDSLQFLDCFINHQSKLIVKNSEKLLPDFLSLISKMRNDSEIGRTLTLNLGSKMTSVSWKIKVLSRLHDILNIILHVNKQENENRQEKVIESSIGYKGGLFKSNFNQVLDNCNFDIFGISKIADNGVHGINRHIKTLIPLLYETWLEVVPEQKGHKSTSESYILSEEMAALLTCITKTLHLLYCYVKTVHNEEINLNTVFMSTEGQKFLNHLLGNVPYGHSGLGGKKWKALGITQWNNDPKCVHENLLICFLYLTLHVNCTQRNFKKQASLIDNYLTKVLLQKYFLKEDNCECLLELFTESLVHNPRKWFQSGVDLQATLEHSITLYDGNKIANEQQRLKCFHILSSFINNERFNRNPSYQRWLRNLPNEFNKKRIAEPMIGAMLRLSQRNCREFQGALLEKLPSVLENLNSIQVTFTSNSVLNNEDVALRTLAAIFYYLPYTKDQNVVLKQFLDNSQSKFKTSLKQVLDLRSDFG
;
A
#
# COMPACT_ATOMS: atom_id res chain seq x y z
N MET A 1 99.52 54.43 15.10
CA MET A 1 98.54 55.31 14.41
C MET A 1 98.10 54.66 13.09
N GLY A 2 97.11 53.75 13.11
CA GLY A 2 96.77 52.88 11.97
C GLY A 2 95.36 53.09 11.39
N LYS A 3 95.12 54.20 10.67
CA LYS A 3 93.80 54.52 10.08
C LYS A 3 93.64 54.25 8.57
N ASN A 4 94.64 53.70 7.87
CA ASN A 4 94.60 53.53 6.40
C ASN A 4 94.48 52.09 5.86
N GLN A 5 94.32 51.07 6.71
CA GLN A 5 94.24 49.68 6.23
C GLN A 5 92.85 49.26 5.73
N ARG A 6 91.75 49.75 6.34
CA ARG A 6 90.38 49.44 5.87
C ARG A 6 90.08 50.03 4.50
N HIS A 7 90.31 51.34 4.32
CA HIS A 7 90.12 52.01 3.04
C HIS A 7 90.96 51.39 1.90
N LYS A 8 92.21 50.97 2.18
CA LYS A 8 93.04 50.24 1.21
C LYS A 8 92.50 48.83 0.91
N LYS A 9 91.84 48.17 1.85
CA LYS A 9 91.21 46.86 1.66
C LYS A 9 89.95 46.97 0.81
N ASP A 10 89.14 47.99 1.04
CA ASP A 10 87.90 48.24 0.30
C ASP A 10 88.21 48.64 -1.16
N LEU A 11 89.19 49.52 -1.38
CA LEU A 11 89.70 49.82 -2.73
C LEU A 11 90.30 48.60 -3.46
N LYS A 12 90.89 47.66 -2.72
CA LYS A 12 91.37 46.39 -3.28
C LYS A 12 90.23 45.42 -3.59
N ALA A 13 89.16 45.43 -2.80
CA ALA A 13 87.97 44.61 -3.01
C ALA A 13 87.14 45.12 -4.20
N ASP A 14 86.99 46.44 -4.36
CA ASP A 14 86.30 47.07 -5.50
C ASP A 14 86.97 46.75 -6.85
N LYS A 15 88.29 46.54 -6.85
CA LYS A 15 89.06 46.14 -8.04
C LYS A 15 89.34 44.63 -8.10
N ALA A 16 88.79 43.84 -7.19
CA ALA A 16 89.02 42.40 -7.14
C ALA A 16 88.30 41.69 -8.29
N LYS A 17 89.05 41.30 -9.31
CA LYS A 17 88.54 40.43 -10.37
C LYS A 17 88.29 39.03 -9.81
N VAL A 18 87.10 38.48 -10.05
CA VAL A 18 86.77 37.08 -9.71
C VAL A 18 87.74 36.17 -10.46
N LYS A 19 88.49 35.33 -9.73
CA LYS A 19 89.46 34.39 -10.34
C LYS A 19 88.72 33.47 -11.32
N LEU A 20 89.29 33.28 -12.51
CA LEU A 20 88.80 32.30 -13.49
C LEU A 20 88.83 30.90 -12.85
N LYS A 21 87.65 30.36 -12.53
CA LYS A 21 87.51 28.94 -12.17
C LYS A 21 87.45 28.15 -13.47
N GLN A 22 88.51 27.40 -13.77
CA GLN A 22 88.69 26.66 -15.03
C GLN A 22 87.65 25.57 -15.33
N THR A 23 86.69 25.32 -14.44
CA THR A 23 85.88 24.09 -14.48
C THR A 23 84.38 24.27 -14.66
N LYS A 24 83.84 25.49 -14.81
CA LYS A 24 82.38 25.63 -15.05
C LYS A 24 82.08 26.72 -16.09
N THR A 25 81.54 26.25 -17.22
CA THR A 25 80.99 26.90 -18.43
C THR A 25 81.94 27.11 -19.61
N LYS A 26 81.49 26.64 -20.80
CA LYS A 26 82.17 26.72 -22.13
C LYS A 26 82.41 28.17 -22.61
N PHE A 27 81.85 29.16 -21.92
CA PHE A 27 81.99 30.58 -22.21
C PHE A 27 82.49 31.32 -20.96
N LEU A 28 83.31 32.36 -21.16
CA LEU A 28 83.79 33.23 -20.08
C LEU A 28 82.60 33.89 -19.36
N PRO A 29 82.71 34.13 -18.03
CA PRO A 29 81.71 34.92 -17.30
C PRO A 29 81.50 36.27 -17.98
N LYS A 30 80.23 36.64 -18.21
CA LYS A 30 79.86 37.94 -18.79
C LYS A 30 80.49 39.07 -17.96
N GLY A 31 80.98 40.11 -18.63
CA GLY A 31 81.62 41.25 -17.97
C GLY A 31 80.73 41.88 -16.90
N LEU A 32 81.33 42.50 -15.89
CA LEU A 32 80.61 43.13 -14.76
C LEU A 32 79.62 44.23 -15.22
N ASN A 33 79.83 44.80 -16.40
CA ASN A 33 79.00 45.86 -16.98
C ASN A 33 77.85 45.32 -17.86
N VAL A 34 77.63 43.99 -17.89
CA VAL A 34 76.57 43.40 -18.71
C VAL A 34 75.24 43.48 -17.98
N THR A 35 74.37 44.35 -18.48
CA THR A 35 72.98 44.45 -18.02
C THR A 35 72.22 43.19 -18.42
N LYS A 36 71.67 42.46 -17.43
CA LYS A 36 70.81 41.30 -17.69
C LYS A 36 69.41 41.80 -18.06
N THR A 37 69.04 41.69 -19.33
CA THR A 37 67.73 42.09 -19.86
C THR A 37 66.66 41.00 -19.75
N GLU A 38 66.94 39.90 -19.06
CA GLU A 38 66.00 38.82 -18.82
C GLU A 38 65.10 39.16 -17.63
N PHE A 39 63.91 39.70 -17.90
CA PHE A 39 62.85 39.87 -16.91
C PHE A 39 61.66 38.99 -17.27
N LYS A 40 61.02 38.39 -16.26
CA LYS A 40 59.80 37.59 -16.42
C LYS A 40 58.62 38.39 -15.91
N ILE A 41 57.70 38.77 -16.80
CA ILE A 41 56.42 39.37 -16.43
C ILE A 41 55.40 38.24 -16.27
N LYS A 42 54.75 38.15 -15.11
CA LYS A 42 53.57 37.29 -14.91
C LYS A 42 52.33 38.18 -14.91
N PRO A 43 51.31 37.89 -15.75
CA PRO A 43 50.07 38.67 -15.75
C PRO A 43 49.32 38.49 -14.43
N ILE A 44 48.67 39.55 -13.97
CA ILE A 44 47.75 39.49 -12.83
C ILE A 44 46.45 38.89 -13.33
N VAL A 45 46.10 37.69 -12.86
CA VAL A 45 44.81 37.07 -13.15
C VAL A 45 43.84 37.48 -12.04
N LEU A 46 42.91 38.37 -12.37
CA LEU A 46 41.81 38.71 -11.46
C LEU A 46 40.77 37.59 -11.51
N PRO A 47 40.25 37.11 -10.37
CA PRO A 47 39.12 36.18 -10.38
C PRO A 47 37.92 36.86 -11.03
N GLU A 48 37.24 36.15 -11.93
CA GLU A 48 36.05 36.67 -12.61
C GLU A 48 34.96 36.99 -11.58
N GLN A 49 34.54 38.26 -11.52
CA GLN A 49 33.46 38.72 -10.64
C GLN A 49 32.25 39.13 -11.50
N LEU A 50 31.13 38.41 -11.34
CA LEU A 50 29.79 38.69 -11.91
C LEU A 50 29.73 38.84 -13.44
N LYS A 51 29.36 37.75 -14.14
CA LYS A 51 29.08 37.76 -15.59
C LYS A 51 27.76 38.47 -15.90
N GLN A 52 27.72 39.24 -16.99
CA GLN A 52 26.44 39.60 -17.63
C GLN A 52 25.80 38.31 -18.16
N LYS A 53 24.54 38.09 -17.81
CA LYS A 53 23.81 36.88 -18.19
C LYS A 53 23.17 37.07 -19.55
N GLY A 54 23.24 36.03 -20.38
CA GLY A 54 22.64 36.06 -21.72
C GLY A 54 21.12 36.24 -21.67
N PRO A 55 20.50 36.77 -22.75
CA PRO A 55 19.05 36.99 -22.80
C PRO A 55 18.22 35.70 -22.68
N ASP A 56 18.79 34.55 -23.10
CA ASP A 56 18.13 33.24 -23.10
C ASP A 56 18.48 32.37 -21.87
N GLU A 57 19.23 32.90 -20.89
CA GLU A 57 19.54 32.13 -19.68
C GLU A 57 18.33 32.04 -18.75
N ILE A 58 18.08 30.85 -18.20
CA ILE A 58 17.02 30.64 -17.23
C ILE A 58 17.42 31.26 -15.89
N LEU A 59 16.69 32.30 -15.50
CA LEU A 59 16.98 33.09 -14.30
C LEU A 59 15.90 32.96 -13.23
N SER A 60 16.35 32.87 -11.99
CA SER A 60 15.47 33.00 -10.82
C SER A 60 14.96 34.44 -10.67
N ARG A 61 14.01 34.65 -9.74
CA ARG A 61 13.53 35.99 -9.35
C ARG A 61 14.66 36.94 -8.93
N ARG A 62 15.79 36.41 -8.44
CA ARG A 62 16.98 37.18 -8.06
C ARG A 62 18.06 37.20 -9.14
N LYS A 63 17.69 36.89 -10.38
CA LYS A 63 18.57 36.82 -11.55
C LYS A 63 19.73 35.83 -11.37
N LEU A 64 19.49 34.71 -10.69
CA LEU A 64 20.48 33.63 -10.49
C LEU A 64 20.23 32.51 -11.48
N ASN A 65 21.30 31.94 -12.04
CA ASN A 65 21.15 30.77 -12.91
C ASN A 65 21.17 29.49 -12.06
N ILE A 66 20.83 28.35 -12.65
CA ILE A 66 20.75 27.08 -11.92
C ILE A 66 22.10 26.70 -11.29
N LYS A 67 23.22 26.94 -11.98
CA LYS A 67 24.58 26.65 -11.47
C LYS A 67 24.93 27.49 -10.23
N ASP A 68 24.56 28.77 -10.24
CA ASP A 68 24.73 29.68 -9.11
C ASP A 68 23.89 29.22 -7.93
N LEU A 69 22.64 28.80 -8.16
CA LEU A 69 21.76 28.28 -7.10
C LEU A 69 22.29 26.98 -6.51
N LEU A 70 22.76 26.05 -7.33
CA LEU A 70 23.40 24.81 -6.89
C LEU A 70 24.66 25.07 -6.05
N SER A 71 25.42 26.12 -6.37
CA SER A 71 26.57 26.54 -5.54
C SER A 71 26.12 27.08 -4.17
N ARG A 72 25.03 27.85 -4.14
CA ARG A 72 24.47 28.45 -2.92
C ARG A 72 23.79 27.45 -1.99
N ILE A 73 23.27 26.34 -2.52
CA ILE A 73 22.75 25.22 -1.73
C ILE A 73 23.81 24.63 -0.78
N LYS A 74 25.10 24.71 -1.12
CA LYS A 74 26.20 24.17 -0.31
C LYS A 74 26.84 25.21 0.61
N HIS A 75 26.27 26.41 0.68
CA HIS A 75 26.85 27.52 1.44
C HIS A 75 26.64 27.32 2.95
N TYR A 76 27.59 27.74 3.78
CA TYR A 76 27.50 27.56 5.24
C TYR A 76 26.29 28.31 5.86
N ASN A 77 25.95 29.50 5.34
CA ASN A 77 24.81 30.29 5.80
C ASN A 77 23.46 29.62 5.48
N GLU A 78 22.63 29.40 6.50
CA GLU A 78 21.30 28.80 6.38
C GLU A 78 20.35 29.54 5.43
N ASN A 79 20.35 30.88 5.44
CA ASN A 79 19.39 31.67 4.67
C ASN A 79 19.74 31.64 3.17
N MET A 80 21.03 31.48 2.86
CA MET A 80 21.50 31.29 1.50
C MET A 80 21.04 29.93 0.97
N ARG A 81 21.20 28.86 1.75
CA ARG A 81 20.75 27.50 1.39
C ARG A 81 19.23 27.44 1.22
N TYR A 82 18.50 27.96 2.21
CA TYR A 82 17.04 28.05 2.19
C TYR A 82 16.53 28.79 0.96
N SER A 83 17.03 30.00 0.71
CA SER A 83 16.61 30.81 -0.43
C SER A 83 16.94 30.16 -1.77
N ALA A 84 18.11 29.54 -1.88
CA ALA A 84 18.51 28.86 -3.11
C ALA A 84 17.60 27.65 -3.38
N CYS A 85 17.22 26.90 -2.34
CA CYS A 85 16.32 25.76 -2.45
C CYS A 85 14.90 26.18 -2.86
N GLU A 86 14.35 27.25 -2.26
CA GLU A 86 13.05 27.81 -2.65
C GLU A 86 13.06 28.32 -4.10
N GLU A 87 14.11 29.04 -4.50
CA GLU A 87 14.24 29.55 -5.87
C GLU A 87 14.36 28.40 -6.90
N LEU A 88 15.09 27.32 -6.57
CA LEU A 88 15.14 26.13 -7.41
C LEU A 88 13.79 25.45 -7.53
N SER A 89 13.04 25.35 -6.43
CA SER A 89 11.68 24.81 -6.43
C SER A 89 10.75 25.62 -7.35
N ASP A 90 10.84 26.95 -7.33
CA ASP A 90 10.03 27.81 -8.20
C ASP A 90 10.45 27.66 -9.67
N MET A 91 11.74 27.54 -9.96
CA MET A 91 12.24 27.34 -11.33
C MET A 91 11.77 26.01 -11.95
N ILE A 92 11.71 24.93 -11.17
CA ILE A 92 11.20 23.62 -11.63
C ILE A 92 9.76 23.72 -12.15
N LYS A 93 8.93 24.58 -11.54
CA LYS A 93 7.53 24.76 -11.96
C LYS A 93 7.37 25.53 -13.27
N ILE A 94 8.29 26.45 -13.54
CA ILE A 94 8.20 27.37 -14.68
C ILE A 94 8.91 26.79 -15.91
N HIS A 95 10.06 26.15 -15.71
CA HIS A 95 10.97 25.69 -16.77
C HIS A 95 11.22 24.17 -16.68
N THR A 96 10.14 23.39 -16.55
CA THR A 96 10.23 21.95 -16.28
C THR A 96 10.99 21.19 -17.36
N GLN A 97 10.72 21.46 -18.64
CA GLN A 97 11.28 20.72 -19.77
C GLN A 97 12.80 20.90 -19.88
N GLU A 98 13.28 22.14 -19.83
CA GLU A 98 14.72 22.45 -19.93
C GLU A 98 15.50 21.90 -18.73
N ILE A 99 14.87 21.92 -17.54
CA ILE A 99 15.46 21.35 -16.33
C ILE A 99 15.59 19.82 -16.44
N ILE A 100 14.58 19.13 -17.00
CA ILE A 100 14.63 17.69 -17.25
C ILE A 100 15.84 17.35 -18.15
N GLU A 101 16.04 18.10 -19.22
CA GLU A 101 17.07 17.81 -20.23
C GLU A 101 18.51 18.09 -19.75
N GLN A 102 18.71 19.12 -18.91
CA GLN A 102 20.08 19.60 -18.61
C GLN A 102 20.51 19.50 -17.14
N HIS A 103 19.58 19.54 -16.19
CA HIS A 103 19.92 19.80 -14.78
C HIS A 103 19.28 18.86 -13.76
N LEU A 104 18.39 17.96 -14.18
CA LEU A 104 17.63 17.09 -13.28
C LEU A 104 18.51 16.28 -12.33
N ALA A 105 19.58 15.67 -12.83
CA ALA A 105 20.51 14.88 -12.01
C ALA A 105 21.17 15.72 -10.90
N GLN A 106 21.65 16.92 -11.27
CA GLN A 106 22.36 17.82 -10.35
C GLN A 106 21.43 18.38 -9.27
N ILE A 107 20.20 18.74 -9.67
CA ILE A 107 19.17 19.24 -8.76
C ILE A 107 18.71 18.12 -7.83
N SER A 108 18.44 16.93 -8.35
CA SER A 108 18.02 15.76 -7.56
C SER A 108 19.06 15.41 -6.50
N LEU A 109 20.35 15.38 -6.87
CA LEU A 109 21.44 15.15 -5.93
C LEU A 109 21.56 16.26 -4.87
N ALA A 110 21.49 17.52 -5.28
CA ALA A 110 21.66 18.66 -4.38
C ALA A 110 20.50 18.79 -3.38
N VAL A 111 19.26 18.68 -3.85
CA VAL A 111 18.05 18.82 -3.03
C VAL A 111 17.88 17.61 -2.10
N SER A 112 18.17 16.40 -2.55
CA SER A 112 18.13 15.20 -1.68
C SER A 112 19.16 15.29 -0.54
N GLY A 113 20.35 15.84 -0.79
CA GLY A 113 21.35 16.05 0.27
C GLY A 113 20.91 17.01 1.39
N LEU A 114 20.05 17.99 1.08
CA LEU A 114 19.52 18.94 2.07
C LEU A 114 18.55 18.30 3.08
N MET A 115 18.16 17.04 2.90
CA MET A 115 17.36 16.32 3.89
C MET A 115 18.11 16.10 5.20
N GLN A 116 19.42 15.96 5.13
CA GLN A 116 20.30 15.75 6.29
C GLN A 116 20.83 17.08 6.86
N ASP A 117 20.27 18.21 6.41
CA ASP A 117 20.69 19.51 6.88
C ASP A 117 20.41 19.69 8.38
N LYS A 118 21.33 20.34 9.09
CA LYS A 118 21.18 20.62 10.52
C LYS A 118 19.97 21.53 10.78
N GLU A 119 19.71 22.46 9.86
CA GLU A 119 18.68 23.48 10.06
C GLU A 119 17.31 23.02 9.55
N ARG A 120 16.33 22.96 10.47
CA ARG A 120 14.94 22.56 10.16
C ARG A 120 14.33 23.40 9.03
N LYS A 121 14.66 24.69 8.97
CA LYS A 121 14.17 25.62 7.94
C LYS A 121 14.60 25.17 6.54
N VAL A 122 15.84 24.73 6.39
CA VAL A 122 16.38 24.24 5.11
C VAL A 122 15.78 22.88 4.75
N ARG A 123 15.66 21.96 5.72
CA ARG A 123 15.02 20.65 5.48
C ARG A 123 13.58 20.79 4.99
N LYS A 124 12.79 21.71 5.57
CA LYS A 124 11.41 21.98 5.10
C LYS A 124 11.36 22.51 3.66
N ALA A 125 12.28 23.40 3.30
CA ALA A 125 12.40 23.88 1.92
C ALA A 125 12.77 22.73 0.97
N ALA A 126 13.67 21.84 1.38
CA ALA A 126 14.03 20.65 0.62
C ALA A 126 12.82 19.74 0.38
N VAL A 127 12.04 19.40 1.42
CA VAL A 127 10.81 18.58 1.29
C VAL A 127 9.84 19.22 0.29
N LYS A 128 9.64 20.54 0.34
CA LYS A 128 8.80 21.26 -0.62
C LYS A 128 9.35 21.22 -2.05
N ALA A 129 10.67 21.35 -2.21
CA ALA A 129 11.32 21.25 -3.51
C ALA A 129 11.19 19.83 -4.09
N ILE A 130 11.40 18.79 -3.29
CA ILE A 130 11.17 17.39 -3.68
C ILE A 130 9.72 17.16 -4.07
N LYS A 131 8.76 17.60 -3.25
CA LYS A 131 7.34 17.52 -3.60
C LYS A 131 7.06 18.14 -4.97
N THR A 132 7.64 19.32 -5.23
CA THR A 132 7.50 20.00 -6.54
C THR A 132 8.10 19.17 -7.68
N ILE A 133 9.28 18.57 -7.48
CA ILE A 133 9.92 17.67 -8.45
C ILE A 133 8.99 16.49 -8.77
N LEU A 134 8.42 15.86 -7.75
CA LEU A 134 7.54 14.68 -7.92
C LEU A 134 6.19 15.03 -8.57
N GLU A 135 5.67 16.25 -8.37
CA GLU A 135 4.43 16.72 -8.98
C GLU A 135 4.57 17.06 -10.47
N HIS A 136 5.75 17.55 -10.90
CA HIS A 136 5.94 18.10 -12.26
C HIS A 136 6.75 17.18 -13.19
N ILE A 137 7.47 16.19 -12.65
CA ILE A 137 8.34 15.29 -13.43
C ILE A 137 7.80 13.86 -13.35
N SER A 138 7.66 13.22 -14.52
CA SER A 138 7.13 11.86 -14.62
C SER A 138 8.09 10.79 -14.03
N GLU A 139 7.55 9.61 -13.74
CA GLU A 139 8.29 8.49 -13.14
C GLU A 139 9.52 8.10 -13.99
N GLU A 140 9.34 8.09 -15.31
CA GLU A 140 10.32 7.62 -16.29
C GLU A 140 11.63 8.41 -16.22
N PHE A 141 11.55 9.73 -16.05
CA PHE A 141 12.74 10.59 -15.93
C PHE A 141 13.36 10.58 -14.54
N LEU A 142 12.58 10.26 -13.50
CA LEU A 142 13.06 10.22 -12.11
C LEU A 142 13.71 8.90 -11.73
N ASN A 143 13.28 7.80 -12.35
CA ASN A 143 13.76 6.45 -12.04
C ASN A 143 15.30 6.32 -12.04
N PRO A 144 16.06 6.86 -13.03
CA PRO A 144 17.53 6.78 -13.03
C PRO A 144 18.21 7.49 -11.85
N PHE A 145 17.55 8.50 -11.30
CA PHE A 145 18.09 9.34 -10.22
C PHE A 145 17.51 8.98 -8.85
N PHE A 146 16.64 7.96 -8.78
CA PHE A 146 15.96 7.58 -7.55
C PHE A 146 16.92 7.18 -6.42
N ASN A 147 18.11 6.67 -6.77
CA ASN A 147 19.16 6.32 -5.80
C ASN A 147 19.65 7.52 -4.97
N TYR A 148 19.60 8.74 -5.49
CA TYR A 148 19.93 9.94 -4.70
C TYR A 148 18.90 10.18 -3.59
N PHE A 149 17.62 10.05 -3.93
CA PHE A 149 16.53 10.19 -2.97
C PHE A 149 16.51 9.07 -1.95
N SER A 150 16.64 7.81 -2.40
CA SER A 150 16.59 6.64 -1.51
C SER A 150 17.78 6.61 -0.54
N THR A 151 19.00 6.90 -0.99
CA THR A 151 20.18 6.91 -0.12
C THR A 151 20.07 7.99 0.95
N ASN A 152 19.73 9.23 0.56
CA ASN A 152 19.58 10.32 1.52
C ASN A 152 18.42 10.10 2.49
N LEU A 153 17.34 9.46 2.04
CA LEU A 153 16.24 9.06 2.91
C LEU A 153 16.68 8.05 3.96
N ARG A 154 17.37 6.98 3.55
CA ARG A 154 17.90 5.95 4.46
C ARG A 154 18.85 6.54 5.49
N CYS A 155 19.77 7.41 5.07
CA CYS A 155 20.66 8.14 5.97
C CYS A 155 19.89 9.09 6.92
N SER A 156 18.80 9.70 6.46
CA SER A 156 17.97 10.57 7.31
C SER A 156 17.17 9.78 8.35
N MET A 157 16.66 8.60 7.99
CA MET A 157 15.97 7.69 8.91
C MET A 157 16.88 7.14 10.00
N THR A 158 18.14 6.87 9.67
CA THR A 158 19.15 6.34 10.60
C THR A 158 19.99 7.44 11.28
N ASN A 159 19.63 8.70 11.08
CA ASN A 159 20.40 9.84 11.61
C ASN A 159 20.37 9.87 13.15
N ILE A 160 21.43 10.36 13.79
CA ILE A 160 21.50 10.49 15.25
C ILE A 160 20.55 11.60 15.74
N ASP A 161 20.29 12.62 14.94
CA ASP A 161 19.36 13.70 15.27
C ASP A 161 17.90 13.28 15.01
N TRP A 162 17.13 13.21 16.10
CA TRP A 162 15.70 12.93 16.09
C TRP A 162 14.90 13.84 15.14
N ASN A 163 15.24 15.12 15.06
CA ASN A 163 14.49 16.05 14.21
C ASN A 163 14.69 15.74 12.71
N ILE A 164 15.85 15.21 12.35
CA ILE A 164 16.14 14.76 10.98
C ILE A 164 15.37 13.46 10.70
N GLN A 165 15.37 12.52 11.64
CA GLN A 165 14.54 11.30 11.54
C GLN A 165 13.06 11.65 11.37
N GLU A 166 12.54 12.61 12.14
CA GLU A 166 11.14 13.03 12.05
C GLU A 166 10.80 13.68 10.71
N ASP A 167 11.66 14.56 10.19
CA ASP A 167 11.46 15.21 8.89
C ASP A 167 11.64 14.22 7.72
N SER A 168 12.40 13.12 7.90
CA SER A 168 12.52 12.04 6.90
C SER A 168 11.19 11.36 6.59
N LEU A 169 10.27 11.30 7.56
CA LEU A 169 8.92 10.78 7.35
C LEU A 169 8.09 11.68 6.43
N GLN A 170 8.22 13.01 6.55
CA GLN A 170 7.52 13.95 5.65
C GLN A 170 8.06 13.84 4.22
N PHE A 171 9.34 13.53 4.07
CA PHE A 171 9.93 13.26 2.77
C PHE A 171 9.37 11.98 2.16
N LEU A 172 9.31 10.89 2.94
CA LEU A 172 8.71 9.63 2.50
C LEU A 172 7.26 9.84 2.05
N ASP A 173 6.48 10.64 2.78
CA ASP A 173 5.10 10.98 2.43
C ASP A 173 5.00 11.63 1.04
N CYS A 174 6.01 12.40 0.59
CA CYS A 174 6.00 12.98 -0.74
C CYS A 174 6.00 11.90 -1.83
N PHE A 175 6.76 10.83 -1.65
CA PHE A 175 6.79 9.72 -2.60
C PHE A 175 5.54 8.85 -2.52
N ILE A 176 5.05 8.56 -1.31
CA ILE A 176 3.80 7.81 -1.11
C ILE A 176 2.64 8.49 -1.85
N ASN A 177 2.55 9.82 -1.78
CA ASN A 177 1.43 10.58 -2.35
C ASN A 177 1.56 10.87 -3.85
N HIS A 178 2.77 11.07 -4.39
CA HIS A 178 2.96 11.52 -5.77
C HIS A 178 3.58 10.48 -6.69
N GLN A 179 4.46 9.59 -6.18
CA GLN A 179 5.17 8.62 -7.00
C GLN A 179 5.38 7.28 -6.29
N SER A 180 4.25 6.63 -5.98
CA SER A 180 4.17 5.44 -5.13
C SER A 180 4.89 4.21 -5.72
N LYS A 181 4.94 4.10 -7.05
CA LYS A 181 5.60 2.99 -7.77
C LYS A 181 7.11 2.91 -7.53
N LEU A 182 7.81 4.05 -7.42
CA LEU A 182 9.25 4.09 -7.14
C LEU A 182 9.57 3.54 -5.74
N ILE A 183 8.68 3.76 -4.77
CA ILE A 183 8.82 3.21 -3.41
C ILE A 183 8.62 1.70 -3.41
N VAL A 184 7.66 1.17 -4.18
CA VAL A 184 7.42 -0.27 -4.28
C VAL A 184 8.66 -1.00 -4.81
N LYS A 185 9.25 -0.51 -5.90
CA LYS A 185 10.46 -1.08 -6.52
C LYS A 185 11.64 -1.18 -5.55
N ASN A 186 11.78 -0.23 -4.63
CA ASN A 186 12.91 -0.14 -3.70
C ASN A 186 12.55 -0.46 -2.24
N SER A 187 11.35 -0.99 -2.01
CA SER A 187 10.79 -1.27 -0.68
C SER A 187 11.67 -2.21 0.16
N GLU A 188 12.32 -3.19 -0.48
CA GLU A 188 13.25 -4.11 0.18
C GLU A 188 14.42 -3.39 0.88
N LYS A 189 15.00 -2.38 0.21
CA LYS A 189 16.15 -1.62 0.72
C LYS A 189 15.71 -0.57 1.76
N LEU A 190 14.49 -0.06 1.66
CA LEU A 190 13.96 0.99 2.55
C LEU A 190 13.37 0.45 3.86
N LEU A 191 12.71 -0.70 3.81
CA LEU A 191 12.00 -1.28 4.95
C LEU A 191 12.89 -1.56 6.18
N PRO A 192 14.14 -2.06 6.08
CA PRO A 192 14.98 -2.25 7.26
C PRO A 192 15.29 -0.94 7.99
N ASP A 193 15.62 0.12 7.26
CA ASP A 193 15.91 1.44 7.83
C ASP A 193 14.64 2.09 8.39
N PHE A 194 13.49 1.88 7.74
CA PHE A 194 12.20 2.30 8.26
C PHE A 194 11.85 1.60 9.58
N LEU A 195 12.10 0.29 9.70
CA LEU A 195 11.90 -0.47 10.93
C LEU A 195 12.86 -0.05 12.06
N SER A 196 14.04 0.47 11.71
CA SER A 196 14.98 1.01 12.69
C SER A 196 14.43 2.23 13.45
N LEU A 197 13.42 2.92 12.90
CA LEU A 197 12.77 4.06 13.54
C LEU A 197 11.98 3.66 14.80
N ILE A 198 11.48 2.42 14.86
CA ILE A 198 10.66 1.92 15.98
C ILE A 198 11.33 0.78 16.75
N SER A 199 12.48 0.29 16.26
CA SER A 199 13.15 -0.87 16.82
C SER A 199 14.66 -0.81 16.63
N LYS A 200 15.39 -1.50 17.50
CA LYS A 200 16.82 -1.78 17.38
C LYS A 200 17.03 -3.26 17.18
N MET A 201 18.12 -3.61 16.52
CA MET A 201 18.52 -5.01 16.40
C MET A 201 18.86 -5.58 17.78
N ARG A 202 18.31 -6.75 18.09
CA ARG A 202 18.47 -7.42 19.39
C ARG A 202 19.88 -8.02 19.54
N ASN A 203 20.44 -8.50 18.42
CA ASN A 203 21.80 -9.05 18.23
C ASN A 203 22.31 -8.66 16.83
N ASP A 204 23.58 -8.95 16.49
CA ASP A 204 24.14 -8.80 15.12
C ASP A 204 23.47 -9.72 14.06
N SER A 205 22.46 -10.50 14.45
CA SER A 205 21.66 -11.33 13.54
C SER A 205 20.56 -10.49 12.87
N GLU A 206 20.52 -10.47 11.53
CA GLU A 206 19.67 -9.61 10.67
C GLU A 206 18.15 -9.59 10.97
N ILE A 207 17.63 -10.52 11.79
CA ILE A 207 16.19 -10.83 11.88
C ILE A 207 15.57 -10.44 13.25
N GLY A 208 16.34 -10.42 14.34
CA GLY A 208 15.80 -10.13 15.67
C GLY A 208 15.79 -8.63 15.99
N ARG A 209 14.62 -8.04 16.25
CA ARG A 209 14.47 -6.62 16.61
C ARG A 209 13.71 -6.46 17.94
N THR A 210 13.97 -5.36 18.64
CA THR A 210 13.37 -5.00 19.92
C THR A 210 13.03 -3.51 19.94
N LEU A 211 11.94 -3.11 20.57
CA LEU A 211 11.48 -1.72 20.56
C LEU A 211 12.49 -0.69 21.09
N THR A 212 12.50 0.48 20.45
CA THR A 212 13.20 1.67 20.95
C THR A 212 12.33 2.50 21.89
N LEU A 213 12.97 3.10 22.90
CA LEU A 213 12.36 4.07 23.80
C LEU A 213 12.75 5.50 23.37
N ASN A 214 11.76 6.36 23.21
CA ASN A 214 11.95 7.76 22.83
C ASN A 214 12.12 8.65 24.07
N LEU A 215 13.33 8.69 24.64
CA LEU A 215 13.60 9.42 25.89
C LEU A 215 13.92 10.92 25.69
N GLY A 216 14.19 11.36 24.46
CA GLY A 216 14.64 12.74 24.15
C GLY A 216 13.69 13.60 23.31
N SER A 217 12.47 13.12 23.02
CA SER A 217 11.53 13.80 22.11
C SER A 217 10.45 14.57 22.87
N LYS A 218 9.88 15.61 22.22
CA LYS A 218 8.64 16.27 22.68
C LYS A 218 7.41 15.37 22.53
N MET A 219 7.53 14.27 21.78
CA MET A 219 6.45 13.35 21.45
C MET A 219 6.59 12.02 22.22
N THR A 220 5.47 11.41 22.60
CA THR A 220 5.45 10.11 23.29
C THR A 220 5.95 8.98 22.37
N SER A 221 6.51 7.92 22.96
CA SER A 221 6.87 6.67 22.26
C SER A 221 5.71 6.14 21.42
N VAL A 222 4.51 6.12 22.01
CA VAL A 222 3.26 5.67 21.36
C VAL A 222 2.90 6.57 20.17
N SER A 223 2.90 7.89 20.31
CA SER A 223 2.58 8.81 19.21
C SER A 223 3.56 8.70 18.05
N TRP A 224 4.85 8.48 18.33
CA TRP A 224 5.84 8.20 17.30
C TRP A 224 5.56 6.88 16.57
N LYS A 225 5.26 5.81 17.30
CA LYS A 225 4.97 4.50 16.70
C LYS A 225 3.72 4.55 15.83
N ILE A 226 2.68 5.28 16.23
CA ILE A 226 1.52 5.52 15.38
C ILE A 226 1.93 6.25 14.10
N LYS A 227 2.80 7.27 14.20
CA LYS A 227 3.31 8.02 13.04
C LYS A 227 4.09 7.14 12.06
N VAL A 228 4.90 6.21 12.55
CA VAL A 228 5.68 5.28 11.72
C VAL A 228 4.79 4.15 11.17
N LEU A 229 3.97 3.50 12.00
CA LEU A 229 3.13 2.38 11.58
C LEU A 229 2.03 2.78 10.59
N SER A 230 1.49 4.00 10.68
CA SER A 230 0.55 4.52 9.67
C SER A 230 1.19 4.59 8.27
N ARG A 231 2.43 5.05 8.17
CA ARG A 231 3.17 5.09 6.90
C ARG A 231 3.59 3.71 6.40
N LEU A 232 3.89 2.78 7.33
CA LEU A 232 4.08 1.37 6.97
C LEU A 232 2.82 0.78 6.34
N HIS A 233 1.66 1.06 6.94
CA HIS A 233 0.37 0.65 6.42
C HIS A 233 0.15 1.22 5.01
N ASP A 234 0.43 2.51 4.78
CA ASP A 234 0.30 3.13 3.47
C ASP A 234 1.21 2.46 2.42
N ILE A 235 2.47 2.19 2.77
CA ILE A 235 3.42 1.48 1.90
C ILE A 235 2.90 0.07 1.55
N LEU A 236 2.49 -0.71 2.55
CA LEU A 236 1.95 -2.07 2.34
C LEU A 236 0.70 -2.05 1.47
N ASN A 237 -0.17 -1.05 1.65
CA ASN A 237 -1.39 -0.92 0.86
C ASN A 237 -1.05 -0.63 -0.61
N ILE A 238 -0.11 0.29 -0.85
CA ILE A 238 0.38 0.58 -2.20
C ILE A 238 0.96 -0.67 -2.86
N ILE A 239 1.78 -1.45 -2.15
CA ILE A 239 2.38 -2.68 -2.67
C ILE A 239 1.28 -3.66 -3.12
N LEU A 240 0.24 -3.84 -2.30
CA LEU A 240 -0.90 -4.70 -2.65
C LEU A 240 -1.67 -4.19 -3.87
N HIS A 241 -1.91 -2.88 -3.96
CA HIS A 241 -2.58 -2.28 -5.10
C HIS A 241 -1.77 -2.44 -6.40
N VAL A 242 -0.46 -2.21 -6.36
CA VAL A 242 0.42 -2.39 -7.52
C VAL A 242 0.45 -3.86 -7.94
N ASN A 243 0.59 -4.80 -6.99
CA ASN A 243 0.55 -6.24 -7.28
C ASN A 243 -0.78 -6.67 -7.91
N LYS A 244 -1.91 -6.11 -7.45
CA LYS A 244 -3.23 -6.41 -8.02
C LYS A 244 -3.35 -5.92 -9.47
N GLN A 245 -2.91 -4.68 -9.74
CA GLN A 245 -2.90 -4.12 -11.09
C GLN A 245 -1.98 -4.91 -12.05
N GLU A 246 -0.81 -5.34 -11.58
CA GLU A 246 0.08 -6.18 -12.39
C GLU A 246 -0.54 -7.55 -12.70
N ASN A 247 -1.24 -8.15 -11.75
CA ASN A 247 -1.93 -9.44 -11.97
C ASN A 247 -3.12 -9.32 -12.92
N GLU A 248 -3.91 -8.24 -12.84
CA GLU A 248 -5.00 -7.96 -13.78
C GLU A 248 -4.45 -7.75 -15.21
N ASN A 249 -3.37 -6.97 -15.36
CA ASN A 249 -2.69 -6.76 -16.64
C ASN A 249 -2.05 -8.03 -17.23
N ARG A 250 -1.63 -8.98 -16.38
CA ARG A 250 -1.11 -10.29 -16.82
C ARG A 250 -2.22 -11.21 -17.36
N GLN A 251 -3.45 -11.08 -16.85
CA GLN A 251 -4.58 -11.91 -17.28
C GLN A 251 -5.20 -11.47 -18.62
N GLU A 252 -4.85 -10.29 -19.16
CA GLU A 252 -5.48 -9.73 -20.37
C GLU A 252 -4.70 -9.85 -21.70
N LYS A 253 -3.58 -10.58 -21.79
CA LYS A 253 -2.92 -10.82 -23.10
C LYS A 253 -3.31 -12.16 -23.72
N VAL A 254 -4.55 -12.26 -24.21
CA VAL A 254 -4.87 -13.23 -25.28
C VAL A 254 -4.30 -12.66 -26.57
N ILE A 255 -3.08 -13.08 -26.93
CA ILE A 255 -2.51 -12.74 -28.23
C ILE A 255 -3.13 -13.71 -29.25
N GLU A 256 -4.04 -13.21 -30.10
CA GLU A 256 -4.44 -13.93 -31.32
C GLU A 256 -3.19 -14.17 -32.18
N SER A 257 -2.79 -15.43 -32.31
CA SER A 257 -1.56 -15.85 -32.98
C SER A 257 -1.72 -15.94 -34.51
N SER A 258 -2.27 -14.91 -35.16
CA SER A 258 -2.52 -14.94 -36.60
C SER A 258 -1.81 -13.86 -37.43
N ILE A 259 -0.96 -13.01 -36.84
CA ILE A 259 -0.19 -12.02 -37.62
C ILE A 259 1.26 -11.94 -37.14
N GLY A 260 2.16 -12.49 -37.95
CA GLY A 260 3.61 -12.41 -37.76
C GLY A 260 4.13 -10.99 -38.02
N TYR A 261 4.20 -10.17 -36.98
CA TYR A 261 4.82 -8.86 -37.08
C TYR A 261 6.35 -8.96 -36.93
N LYS A 262 7.09 -8.83 -38.04
CA LYS A 262 8.50 -8.41 -38.01
C LYS A 262 8.53 -6.92 -37.62
N GLY A 263 8.72 -6.62 -36.33
CA GLY A 263 8.96 -5.27 -35.83
C GLY A 263 10.44 -5.03 -35.54
N GLY A 264 10.95 -3.84 -35.88
CA GLY A 264 12.35 -3.46 -35.67
C GLY A 264 12.81 -3.56 -34.21
N LEU A 265 14.12 -3.77 -34.03
CA LEU A 265 14.84 -3.99 -32.76
C LEU A 265 14.73 -2.85 -31.72
N PHE A 266 14.12 -1.71 -32.07
CA PHE A 266 13.89 -0.59 -31.16
C PHE A 266 12.40 -0.49 -30.79
N LYS A 267 11.86 -1.52 -30.14
CA LYS A 267 10.57 -1.42 -29.44
C LYS A 267 10.82 -0.94 -28.02
N SER A 268 9.94 -0.08 -27.51
CA SER A 268 9.77 0.28 -26.09
C SER A 268 9.76 -0.93 -25.14
N ASN A 269 9.48 -2.12 -25.65
CA ASN A 269 9.62 -3.41 -24.97
C ASN A 269 11.08 -3.72 -24.54
N PHE A 270 12.09 -3.17 -25.19
CA PHE A 270 13.49 -3.35 -24.80
C PHE A 270 13.81 -2.58 -23.51
N ASN A 271 13.16 -1.42 -23.28
CA ASN A 271 13.24 -0.73 -22.00
C ASN A 271 12.54 -1.53 -20.88
N GLN A 272 11.42 -2.20 -21.15
CA GLN A 272 10.80 -3.09 -20.15
C GLN A 272 11.68 -4.32 -19.81
N VAL A 273 12.46 -4.81 -20.77
CA VAL A 273 13.43 -5.90 -20.55
C VAL A 273 14.69 -5.39 -19.84
N LEU A 274 15.13 -4.15 -20.13
CA LEU A 274 16.23 -3.47 -19.43
C LEU A 274 15.84 -2.95 -18.04
N ASP A 275 14.58 -2.60 -17.79
CA ASP A 275 14.06 -2.22 -16.47
C ASP A 275 14.11 -3.40 -15.49
N ASN A 276 14.12 -4.64 -16.01
CA ASN A 276 14.41 -5.85 -15.24
C ASN A 276 15.92 -6.10 -15.05
N CYS A 277 16.77 -5.36 -15.76
CA CYS A 277 18.22 -5.37 -15.54
C CYS A 277 18.57 -4.25 -14.56
N ASN A 278 18.62 -4.61 -13.27
CA ASN A 278 19.09 -3.74 -12.21
C ASN A 278 20.59 -3.42 -12.43
N PHE A 279 20.90 -2.40 -13.23
CA PHE A 279 22.27 -1.89 -13.41
C PHE A 279 22.65 -1.05 -12.18
N ASP A 280 22.95 -1.73 -11.08
CA ASP A 280 23.54 -1.12 -9.90
C ASP A 280 25.02 -0.79 -10.24
N ILE A 281 25.27 0.41 -10.78
CA ILE A 281 26.61 0.92 -11.17
C ILE A 281 27.62 0.85 -10.01
N PHE A 282 27.16 0.71 -8.77
CA PHE A 282 28.00 0.63 -7.58
C PHE A 282 28.23 -0.78 -7.02
N GLY A 283 27.72 -1.84 -7.66
CA GLY A 283 28.17 -3.22 -7.40
C GLY A 283 28.05 -3.73 -5.95
N ILE A 284 27.09 -3.25 -5.14
CA ILE A 284 26.96 -3.62 -3.72
C ILE A 284 26.02 -4.81 -3.45
N SER A 285 25.25 -5.31 -4.42
CA SER A 285 24.44 -6.53 -4.20
C SER A 285 24.48 -7.50 -5.38
N LYS A 286 25.45 -8.42 -5.36
CA LYS A 286 25.17 -9.78 -5.83
C LYS A 286 24.22 -10.40 -4.79
N ILE A 287 23.11 -10.99 -5.25
CA ILE A 287 21.91 -11.41 -4.48
C ILE A 287 20.86 -10.30 -4.38
N ALA A 288 20.18 -10.03 -5.49
CA ALA A 288 18.79 -9.58 -5.43
C ALA A 288 18.01 -10.61 -6.24
N ASP A 289 17.54 -11.66 -5.55
CA ASP A 289 16.49 -12.51 -6.08
C ASP A 289 15.30 -11.60 -6.42
N ASN A 290 14.82 -11.74 -7.66
CA ASN A 290 13.60 -11.20 -8.25
C ASN A 290 12.85 -10.15 -7.42
N GLY A 291 12.81 -8.92 -7.98
CA GLY A 291 11.96 -7.84 -7.52
C GLY A 291 10.54 -8.32 -7.18
N VAL A 292 9.98 -7.67 -6.15
CA VAL A 292 8.70 -7.97 -5.46
C VAL A 292 8.81 -8.90 -4.24
N HIS A 293 9.84 -9.75 -4.11
CA HIS A 293 9.92 -10.71 -2.98
C HIS A 293 10.83 -10.30 -1.81
N GLY A 294 11.54 -9.18 -1.88
CA GLY A 294 12.47 -8.75 -0.81
C GLY A 294 11.83 -8.39 0.54
N ILE A 295 10.57 -7.94 0.55
CA ILE A 295 9.83 -7.62 1.79
C ILE A 295 9.63 -8.86 2.67
N ASN A 296 9.65 -10.05 2.07
CA ASN A 296 9.42 -11.32 2.72
C ASN A 296 10.35 -11.52 3.94
N ARG A 297 11.63 -11.17 3.81
CA ARG A 297 12.60 -11.25 4.92
C ARG A 297 12.15 -10.42 6.14
N HIS A 298 11.53 -9.26 5.91
CA HIS A 298 11.13 -8.33 6.96
C HIS A 298 9.76 -8.67 7.58
N ILE A 299 8.87 -9.36 6.85
CA ILE A 299 7.54 -9.74 7.35
C ILE A 299 7.61 -10.60 8.61
N LYS A 300 8.56 -11.55 8.66
CA LYS A 300 8.76 -12.41 9.83
C LYS A 300 9.15 -11.61 11.08
N THR A 301 9.75 -10.42 10.90
CA THR A 301 10.15 -9.51 11.99
C THR A 301 9.03 -8.55 12.42
N LEU A 302 8.00 -8.36 11.58
CA LEU A 302 6.92 -7.41 11.85
C LEU A 302 5.97 -7.90 12.95
N ILE A 303 5.59 -9.18 12.94
CA ILE A 303 4.64 -9.72 13.93
C ILE A 303 5.15 -9.57 15.37
N PRO A 304 6.41 -9.96 15.70
CA PRO A 304 6.96 -9.75 17.04
C PRO A 304 7.03 -8.27 17.43
N LEU A 305 7.39 -7.39 16.50
CA LEU A 305 7.45 -5.95 16.75
C LEU A 305 6.09 -5.32 17.02
N LEU A 306 5.06 -5.71 16.26
CA LEU A 306 3.69 -5.28 16.50
C LEU A 306 3.20 -5.80 17.86
N TYR A 307 3.60 -7.01 18.23
CA TYR A 307 3.26 -7.58 19.53
C TYR A 307 3.91 -6.82 20.69
N GLU A 308 5.23 -6.59 20.64
CA GLU A 308 5.93 -5.78 21.63
C GLU A 308 5.33 -4.37 21.74
N THR A 309 4.95 -3.78 20.59
CA THR A 309 4.33 -2.44 20.54
C THR A 309 2.98 -2.42 21.25
N TRP A 310 2.20 -3.50 21.12
CA TRP A 310 0.94 -3.62 21.83
C TRP A 310 1.14 -3.88 23.32
N LEU A 311 2.11 -4.72 23.70
CA LEU A 311 2.42 -5.03 25.10
C LEU A 311 2.90 -3.83 25.91
N GLU A 312 3.62 -2.90 25.29
CA GLU A 312 4.05 -1.64 25.94
C GLU A 312 2.85 -0.83 26.45
N VAL A 313 1.73 -0.91 25.73
CA VAL A 313 0.53 -0.11 26.00
C VAL A 313 -0.49 -0.90 26.83
N VAL A 314 -0.67 -2.18 26.52
CA VAL A 314 -1.59 -3.09 27.19
C VAL A 314 -0.79 -4.33 27.64
N PRO A 315 -0.33 -4.40 28.89
CA PRO A 315 0.41 -5.57 29.37
C PRO A 315 -0.48 -6.82 29.41
N GLU A 316 0.12 -8.02 29.41
CA GLU A 316 -0.59 -9.28 29.67
C GLU A 316 -1.08 -9.29 31.13
N GLN A 317 -2.26 -8.73 31.40
CA GLN A 317 -2.88 -8.85 32.71
C GLN A 317 -3.44 -10.27 32.90
N LYS A 318 -3.20 -10.87 34.06
CA LYS A 318 -3.95 -12.04 34.53
C LYS A 318 -5.37 -11.60 34.89
N GLY A 319 -6.24 -11.57 33.87
CA GLY A 319 -7.69 -11.54 34.05
C GLY A 319 -8.33 -10.16 33.98
N HIS A 320 -8.66 -9.72 32.77
CA HIS A 320 -9.97 -9.10 32.61
C HIS A 320 -11.01 -10.21 32.87
N LYS A 321 -11.78 -10.08 33.95
CA LYS A 321 -12.94 -10.94 34.16
C LYS A 321 -13.86 -10.70 32.96
N SER A 322 -14.21 -11.78 32.28
CA SER A 322 -15.19 -11.80 31.20
C SER A 322 -16.55 -11.37 31.75
N THR A 323 -16.75 -10.07 31.80
CA THR A 323 -18.03 -9.41 32.00
C THR A 323 -18.23 -8.54 30.78
N SER A 324 -19.46 -8.46 30.29
CA SER A 324 -19.93 -7.92 29.00
C SER A 324 -19.60 -6.44 28.70
N GLU A 325 -18.65 -5.86 29.43
CA GLU A 325 -18.19 -4.48 29.38
C GLU A 325 -16.98 -4.35 28.44
N SER A 326 -16.93 -3.24 27.71
CA SER A 326 -15.85 -2.98 26.76
C SER A 326 -14.54 -2.63 27.47
N TYR A 327 -13.40 -3.10 26.94
CA TYR A 327 -12.08 -2.65 27.39
C TYR A 327 -11.85 -1.20 26.92
N ILE A 328 -11.86 -0.26 27.86
CA ILE A 328 -11.78 1.18 27.57
C ILE A 328 -10.32 1.59 27.36
N LEU A 329 -10.02 2.01 26.15
CA LEU A 329 -8.72 2.52 25.71
C LEU A 329 -8.66 4.05 25.81
N SER A 330 -7.45 4.57 26.05
CA SER A 330 -7.18 5.98 25.80
C SER A 330 -7.17 6.26 24.30
N GLU A 331 -7.32 7.53 23.90
CA GLU A 331 -7.34 7.91 22.49
C GLU A 331 -6.07 7.50 21.73
N GLU A 332 -4.89 7.61 22.37
CA GLU A 332 -3.63 7.17 21.75
C GLU A 332 -3.58 5.65 21.58
N MET A 333 -4.10 4.90 22.55
CA MET A 333 -4.11 3.43 22.50
C MET A 333 -5.08 2.92 21.43
N ALA A 334 -6.22 3.58 21.26
CA ALA A 334 -7.20 3.25 20.23
C ALA A 334 -6.65 3.55 18.81
N ALA A 335 -5.95 4.68 18.64
CA ALA A 335 -5.25 4.98 17.40
C ALA A 335 -4.15 3.96 17.09
N LEU A 336 -3.40 3.53 18.11
CA LEU A 336 -2.41 2.45 17.96
C LEU A 336 -3.06 1.11 17.58
N LEU A 337 -4.16 0.74 18.23
CA LEU A 337 -4.93 -0.47 17.89
C LEU A 337 -5.37 -0.45 16.43
N THR A 338 -5.80 0.71 15.94
CA THR A 338 -6.21 0.90 14.53
C THR A 338 -5.03 0.65 13.59
N CYS A 339 -3.86 1.25 13.86
CA CYS A 339 -2.66 1.02 13.06
C CYS A 339 -2.24 -0.45 13.07
N ILE A 340 -2.27 -1.10 14.23
CA ILE A 340 -1.88 -2.51 14.40
C ILE A 340 -2.83 -3.44 13.62
N THR A 341 -4.14 -3.33 13.84
CA THR A 341 -5.14 -4.21 13.22
C THR A 341 -5.16 -4.06 11.69
N LYS A 342 -5.09 -2.82 11.19
CA LYS A 342 -4.99 -2.57 9.75
C LYS A 342 -3.68 -3.09 9.15
N THR A 343 -2.56 -2.93 9.84
CA THR A 343 -1.26 -3.48 9.37
C THR A 343 -1.32 -5.01 9.34
N LEU A 344 -1.87 -5.66 10.37
CA LEU A 344 -2.05 -7.11 10.39
C LEU A 344 -2.95 -7.61 9.25
N HIS A 345 -4.03 -6.88 8.95
CA HIS A 345 -4.91 -7.19 7.84
C HIS A 345 -4.18 -7.11 6.49
N LEU A 346 -3.41 -6.04 6.23
CA LEU A 346 -2.62 -5.94 5.01
C LEU A 346 -1.54 -7.03 4.91
N LEU A 347 -0.89 -7.38 6.03
CA LEU A 347 0.07 -8.49 6.04
C LEU A 347 -0.61 -9.82 5.71
N TYR A 348 -1.81 -10.07 6.23
CA TYR A 348 -2.62 -11.22 5.86
C TYR A 348 -2.94 -11.23 4.35
N CYS A 349 -3.44 -10.12 3.80
CA CYS A 349 -3.73 -9.99 2.38
C CYS A 349 -2.46 -10.23 1.53
N TYR A 350 -1.33 -9.65 1.93
CA TYR A 350 -0.06 -9.80 1.23
C TYR A 350 0.37 -11.26 1.18
N VAL A 351 0.40 -11.96 2.31
CA VAL A 351 0.77 -13.38 2.38
C VAL A 351 -0.21 -14.27 1.61
N LYS A 352 -1.50 -13.90 1.53
CA LYS A 352 -2.50 -14.62 0.72
C LYS A 352 -2.27 -14.42 -0.79
N THR A 353 -1.87 -13.21 -1.20
CA THR A 353 -1.62 -12.88 -2.62
C THR A 353 -0.28 -13.38 -3.13
N VAL A 354 0.73 -13.45 -2.26
CA VAL A 354 2.08 -13.88 -2.63
C VAL A 354 2.19 -15.39 -2.42
N HIS A 355 2.12 -16.15 -3.52
CA HIS A 355 2.41 -17.58 -3.49
C HIS A 355 3.93 -17.79 -3.40
N ASN A 356 4.46 -17.93 -2.19
CA ASN A 356 5.86 -18.24 -1.94
C ASN A 356 5.97 -19.43 -0.95
N GLU A 357 6.85 -20.39 -1.24
CA GLU A 357 7.08 -21.56 -0.39
C GLU A 357 7.71 -21.18 0.97
N GLU A 358 8.50 -20.11 1.03
CA GLU A 358 9.20 -19.67 2.25
C GLU A 358 8.33 -18.86 3.23
N ILE A 359 7.25 -18.25 2.72
CA ILE A 359 6.33 -17.39 3.47
C ILE A 359 4.91 -17.86 3.26
N ASN A 360 4.36 -18.44 4.31
CA ASN A 360 2.96 -18.83 4.37
C ASN A 360 2.34 -18.26 5.65
N LEU A 361 1.01 -18.30 5.73
CA LEU A 361 0.29 -17.78 6.89
C LEU A 361 0.76 -18.44 8.20
N ASN A 362 1.13 -19.73 8.14
CA ASN A 362 1.64 -20.45 9.29
C ASN A 362 3.03 -19.95 9.74
N THR A 363 3.97 -19.73 8.82
CA THR A 363 5.33 -19.31 9.19
C THR A 363 5.36 -17.88 9.74
N VAL A 364 4.42 -17.01 9.32
CA VAL A 364 4.37 -15.62 9.75
C VAL A 364 3.53 -15.43 11.03
N PHE A 365 2.29 -15.92 11.03
CA PHE A 365 1.34 -15.64 12.12
C PHE A 365 1.28 -16.74 13.19
N MET A 366 1.71 -17.97 12.87
CA MET A 366 1.64 -19.11 13.80
C MET A 366 2.92 -19.33 14.60
N SER A 367 3.87 -18.39 14.56
CA SER A 367 4.98 -18.35 15.51
C SER A 367 4.43 -18.29 16.95
N THR A 368 5.21 -18.76 17.93
CA THR A 368 4.80 -18.75 19.35
C THR A 368 4.41 -17.34 19.82
N GLU A 369 5.09 -16.32 19.32
CA GLU A 369 4.81 -14.90 19.58
C GLU A 369 3.54 -14.43 18.87
N GLY A 370 3.33 -14.79 17.60
CA GLY A 370 2.12 -14.46 16.86
C GLY A 370 0.86 -15.05 17.49
N GLN A 371 0.94 -16.28 18.00
CA GLN A 371 -0.18 -16.90 18.72
C GLN A 371 -0.49 -16.19 20.05
N LYS A 372 0.53 -15.82 20.82
CA LYS A 372 0.34 -15.03 22.05
C LYS A 372 -0.28 -13.68 21.74
N PHE A 373 0.20 -13.01 20.69
CA PHE A 373 -0.30 -11.73 20.25
C PHE A 373 -1.78 -11.78 19.88
N LEU A 374 -2.19 -12.71 19.01
CA LEU A 374 -3.59 -12.86 18.59
C LEU A 374 -4.50 -13.21 19.77
N ASN A 375 -4.04 -14.06 20.71
CA ASN A 375 -4.81 -14.39 21.90
C ASN A 375 -4.94 -13.20 22.87
N HIS A 376 -3.91 -12.37 23.01
CA HIS A 376 -3.94 -11.17 23.83
C HIS A 376 -4.85 -10.08 23.25
N LEU A 377 -4.85 -9.92 21.92
CA LEU A 377 -5.81 -9.06 21.22
C LEU A 377 -7.25 -9.54 21.42
N LEU A 378 -7.53 -10.82 21.13
CA LEU A 378 -8.90 -11.34 21.24
C LEU A 378 -9.40 -11.38 22.69
N GLY A 379 -8.52 -11.63 23.66
CA GLY A 379 -8.89 -11.73 25.07
C GLY A 379 -9.47 -10.45 25.68
N ASN A 380 -9.24 -9.29 25.06
CA ASN A 380 -9.73 -7.99 25.52
C ASN A 380 -10.88 -7.43 24.64
N VAL A 381 -11.33 -8.17 23.63
CA VAL A 381 -12.50 -7.78 22.82
C VAL A 381 -13.77 -7.89 23.69
N PRO A 382 -14.69 -6.90 23.65
CA PRO A 382 -14.71 -5.74 22.76
C PRO A 382 -13.94 -4.52 23.28
N TYR A 383 -13.10 -3.92 22.45
CA TYR A 383 -12.46 -2.64 22.73
C TYR A 383 -13.44 -1.46 22.55
N GLY A 384 -13.22 -0.38 23.29
CA GLY A 384 -13.85 0.92 23.09
C GLY A 384 -12.92 2.06 23.53
N HIS A 385 -13.25 3.31 23.23
CA HIS A 385 -12.47 4.47 23.67
C HIS A 385 -13.35 5.66 24.03
N SER A 386 -12.88 6.47 24.99
CA SER A 386 -13.68 7.57 25.57
C SER A 386 -13.47 8.93 24.89
N GLY A 387 -12.62 9.02 23.86
CA GLY A 387 -12.17 10.29 23.27
C GLY A 387 -12.74 10.60 21.88
N LEU A 388 -13.25 11.82 21.66
CA LEU A 388 -13.63 12.38 20.35
C LEU A 388 -12.61 13.46 19.94
N GLY A 389 -11.46 13.09 19.37
CA GLY A 389 -10.27 13.97 19.32
C GLY A 389 -9.49 14.08 18.00
N GLY A 390 -10.14 14.07 16.83
CA GLY A 390 -9.45 14.05 15.52
C GLY A 390 -8.45 15.20 15.19
N LYS A 391 -8.40 16.30 15.96
CA LYS A 391 -7.50 17.44 15.68
C LYS A 391 -6.02 17.09 15.85
N LYS A 392 -5.68 16.24 16.82
CA LYS A 392 -4.29 15.85 17.11
C LYS A 392 -3.69 14.99 15.98
N TRP A 393 -4.48 14.06 15.44
CA TRP A 393 -4.04 13.13 14.40
C TRP A 393 -3.82 13.79 13.04
N LYS A 394 -4.67 14.76 12.68
CA LYS A 394 -4.46 15.60 11.47
C LYS A 394 -3.13 16.35 11.51
N ALA A 395 -2.75 16.89 12.67
CA ALA A 395 -1.47 17.60 12.82
C ALA A 395 -0.24 16.68 12.67
N LEU A 396 -0.41 15.38 12.94
CA LEU A 396 0.62 14.35 12.76
C LEU A 396 0.68 13.78 11.32
N GLY A 397 -0.17 14.29 10.42
CA GLY A 397 -0.29 13.82 9.04
C GLY A 397 -0.96 12.46 8.92
N ILE A 398 -1.69 12.02 9.95
CA ILE A 398 -2.43 10.75 9.94
C ILE A 398 -3.82 11.03 9.39
N THR A 399 -4.19 10.38 8.29
CA THR A 399 -5.46 10.58 7.58
C THR A 399 -6.57 9.64 8.07
N GLN A 400 -6.20 8.47 8.62
CA GLN A 400 -7.11 7.46 9.11
C GLN A 400 -6.89 7.22 10.61
N TRP A 401 -7.81 7.67 11.46
CA TRP A 401 -7.82 7.40 12.90
C TRP A 401 -9.22 6.99 13.35
N ASN A 402 -9.30 6.27 14.47
CA ASN A 402 -10.58 5.78 14.99
C ASN A 402 -11.43 6.95 15.52
N ASN A 403 -12.60 7.12 14.92
CA ASN A 403 -13.62 8.06 15.41
C ASN A 403 -14.81 7.31 16.05
N ASP A 404 -14.77 5.98 16.11
CA ASP A 404 -15.83 5.16 16.66
C ASP A 404 -15.52 4.81 18.12
N PRO A 405 -16.25 5.36 19.10
CA PRO A 405 -16.00 5.11 20.52
C PRO A 405 -16.12 3.63 20.91
N LYS A 406 -16.66 2.77 20.03
CA LYS A 406 -16.79 1.32 20.26
C LYS A 406 -15.83 0.47 19.42
N CYS A 407 -14.87 1.09 18.73
CA CYS A 407 -13.81 0.43 17.95
C CYS A 407 -14.33 -0.73 17.07
N VAL A 408 -15.47 -0.54 16.41
CA VAL A 408 -16.23 -1.66 15.84
C VAL A 408 -15.48 -2.32 14.71
N HIS A 409 -14.88 -1.49 13.85
CA HIS A 409 -14.05 -1.94 12.74
C HIS A 409 -12.86 -2.78 13.23
N GLU A 410 -12.13 -2.27 14.23
CA GLU A 410 -10.95 -2.93 14.79
C GLU A 410 -11.33 -4.25 15.47
N ASN A 411 -12.44 -4.25 16.24
CA ASN A 411 -12.97 -5.46 16.87
C ASN A 411 -13.35 -6.52 15.82
N LEU A 412 -14.03 -6.14 14.73
CA LEU A 412 -14.38 -7.06 13.64
C LEU A 412 -13.14 -7.60 12.92
N LEU A 413 -12.13 -6.76 12.67
CA LEU A 413 -10.86 -7.18 12.08
C LEU A 413 -10.11 -8.17 12.98
N ILE A 414 -10.10 -7.98 14.30
CA ILE A 414 -9.47 -8.92 15.24
C ILE A 414 -10.20 -10.26 15.18
N CYS A 415 -11.53 -10.26 15.20
CA CYS A 415 -12.32 -11.49 15.04
C CYS A 415 -12.02 -12.17 13.70
N PHE A 416 -11.97 -11.43 12.60
CA PHE A 416 -11.65 -11.93 11.27
C PHE A 416 -10.25 -12.57 11.22
N LEU A 417 -9.22 -11.85 11.68
CA LEU A 417 -7.84 -12.33 11.68
C LEU A 417 -7.69 -13.59 12.52
N TYR A 418 -8.30 -13.63 13.71
CA TYR A 418 -8.24 -14.80 14.59
C TYR A 418 -8.87 -16.05 13.93
N LEU A 419 -10.03 -15.88 13.30
CA LEU A 419 -10.73 -16.98 12.63
C LEU A 419 -9.99 -17.48 11.40
N THR A 420 -9.38 -16.57 10.66
CA THR A 420 -8.74 -16.89 9.38
C THR A 420 -7.37 -17.52 9.56
N LEU A 421 -6.60 -17.04 10.55
CA LEU A 421 -5.24 -17.51 10.81
C LEU A 421 -5.21 -18.82 11.61
N HIS A 422 -6.36 -19.29 12.12
CA HIS A 422 -6.51 -20.56 12.82
C HIS A 422 -5.32 -20.86 13.72
N VAL A 423 -5.14 -20.10 14.82
CA VAL A 423 -4.20 -20.56 15.85
C VAL A 423 -4.60 -21.98 16.19
N ASN A 424 -3.70 -22.95 15.95
CA ASN A 424 -3.81 -24.37 16.29
C ASN A 424 -3.95 -24.48 17.81
N CYS A 425 -5.08 -24.02 18.30
CA CYS A 425 -5.49 -24.05 19.67
C CYS A 425 -6.00 -25.45 19.92
N THR A 426 -5.63 -26.01 21.06
CA THR A 426 -6.34 -27.16 21.62
C THR A 426 -7.85 -26.88 21.60
N GLN A 427 -8.67 -27.90 21.28
CA GLN A 427 -10.13 -27.75 21.10
C GLN A 427 -10.82 -26.96 22.23
N ARG A 428 -10.29 -27.04 23.46
CA ARG A 428 -10.79 -26.34 24.64
C ARG A 428 -10.61 -24.81 24.60
N ASN A 429 -9.47 -24.32 24.11
CA ASN A 429 -9.21 -22.88 24.01
C ASN A 429 -10.03 -22.26 22.88
N PHE A 430 -10.18 -22.98 21.77
CA PHE A 430 -10.99 -22.53 20.65
C PHE A 430 -12.47 -22.35 21.03
N LYS A 431 -13.07 -23.25 21.84
CA LYS A 431 -14.46 -23.09 22.30
C LYS A 431 -14.70 -21.76 23.04
N LYS A 432 -13.82 -21.40 23.98
CA LYS A 432 -13.92 -20.14 24.73
C LYS A 432 -13.83 -18.94 23.78
N GLN A 433 -12.84 -18.94 22.91
CA GLN A 433 -12.59 -17.84 21.97
C GLN A 433 -13.71 -17.72 20.92
N ALA A 434 -14.20 -18.83 20.38
CA ALA A 434 -15.31 -18.86 19.44
C ALA A 434 -16.61 -18.34 20.07
N SER A 435 -16.88 -18.65 21.35
CA SER A 435 -18.05 -18.10 22.05
C SER A 435 -17.96 -16.59 22.26
N LEU A 436 -16.75 -16.04 22.49
CA LEU A 436 -16.55 -14.58 22.58
C LEU A 436 -16.85 -13.90 21.25
N ILE A 437 -16.38 -14.49 20.14
CA ILE A 437 -16.63 -13.97 18.80
C ILE A 437 -18.13 -14.02 18.46
N ASP A 438 -18.80 -15.15 18.69
CA ASP A 438 -20.23 -15.31 18.40
C ASP A 438 -21.11 -14.34 19.21
N ASN A 439 -20.81 -14.16 20.51
CA ASN A 439 -21.48 -13.17 21.34
C ASN A 439 -21.30 -11.74 20.81
N TYR A 440 -20.10 -11.39 20.35
CA TYR A 440 -19.81 -10.08 19.78
C TYR A 440 -20.52 -9.87 18.44
N LEU A 441 -20.49 -10.86 17.54
CA LEU A 441 -21.20 -10.81 16.25
C LEU A 441 -22.70 -10.63 16.45
N THR A 442 -23.29 -11.38 17.37
CA THR A 442 -24.71 -11.24 17.72
C THR A 442 -25.02 -9.82 18.20
N LYS A 443 -24.16 -9.24 19.06
CA LYS A 443 -24.29 -7.84 19.52
C LYS A 443 -24.19 -6.83 18.37
N VAL A 444 -23.28 -7.04 17.41
CA VAL A 444 -23.10 -6.19 16.23
C VAL A 444 -24.33 -6.23 15.33
N LEU A 445 -24.85 -7.42 15.05
CA LEU A 445 -25.97 -7.61 14.11
C LEU A 445 -27.30 -7.09 14.64
N LEU A 446 -27.50 -7.13 15.96
CA LEU A 446 -28.69 -6.60 16.61
C LEU A 446 -28.72 -5.07 16.63
N GLN A 447 -27.56 -4.41 16.63
CA GLN A 447 -27.46 -2.97 16.89
C GLN A 447 -27.16 -2.17 15.62
N LYS A 448 -28.17 -1.46 15.11
CA LYS A 448 -28.15 -0.73 13.84
C LYS A 448 -27.01 0.29 13.69
N TYR A 449 -26.56 0.91 14.78
CA TYR A 449 -25.53 1.95 14.75
C TYR A 449 -24.11 1.43 14.47
N PHE A 450 -23.90 0.12 14.49
CA PHE A 450 -22.61 -0.50 14.19
C PHE A 450 -22.33 -0.72 12.70
N LEU A 451 -23.36 -0.66 11.85
CA LEU A 451 -23.29 -1.01 10.43
C LEU A 451 -22.99 0.22 9.57
N LYS A 452 -21.76 0.75 9.69
CA LYS A 452 -21.19 1.71 8.72
C LYS A 452 -20.66 0.96 7.49
N GLU A 453 -20.47 1.64 6.36
CA GLU A 453 -20.03 1.03 5.10
C GLU A 453 -18.73 0.21 5.24
N ASP A 454 -17.71 0.76 5.90
CA ASP A 454 -16.43 0.07 6.16
C ASP A 454 -16.57 -1.14 7.10
N ASN A 455 -17.52 -1.09 8.04
CA ASN A 455 -17.77 -2.18 8.99
C ASN A 455 -18.52 -3.33 8.29
N CYS A 456 -19.40 -3.01 7.34
CA CYS A 456 -20.14 -3.99 6.56
C CYS A 456 -19.22 -4.84 5.69
N GLU A 457 -18.21 -4.25 5.06
CA GLU A 457 -17.25 -5.02 4.26
C GLU A 457 -16.49 -6.04 5.12
N CYS A 458 -15.92 -5.60 6.25
CA CYS A 458 -15.21 -6.48 7.19
C CYS A 458 -16.13 -7.57 7.77
N LEU A 459 -17.38 -7.24 8.08
CA LEU A 459 -18.38 -8.19 8.55
C LEU A 459 -18.68 -9.28 7.49
N LEU A 460 -18.79 -8.90 6.22
CA LEU A 460 -19.04 -9.84 5.12
C LEU A 460 -17.83 -10.75 4.85
N GLU A 461 -16.61 -10.22 4.98
CA GLU A 461 -15.39 -11.03 4.92
C GLU A 461 -15.36 -12.05 6.07
N LEU A 462 -15.70 -11.62 7.29
CA LEU A 462 -15.83 -12.49 8.44
C LEU A 462 -16.90 -13.56 8.24
N PHE A 463 -18.05 -13.22 7.67
CA PHE A 463 -19.08 -14.21 7.31
C PHE A 463 -18.60 -15.20 6.26
N THR A 464 -17.83 -14.75 5.28
CA THR A 464 -17.25 -15.64 4.27
C THR A 464 -16.31 -16.66 4.92
N GLU A 465 -15.40 -16.21 5.78
CA GLU A 465 -14.46 -17.10 6.46
C GLU A 465 -15.12 -18.02 7.50
N SER A 466 -16.06 -17.50 8.28
CA SER A 466 -16.74 -18.25 9.34
C SER A 466 -17.78 -19.25 8.82
N LEU A 467 -18.63 -18.84 7.87
CA LEU A 467 -19.79 -19.63 7.43
C LEU A 467 -19.51 -20.43 6.15
N VAL A 468 -18.68 -19.92 5.23
CA VAL A 468 -18.40 -20.57 3.93
C VAL A 468 -17.16 -21.47 4.04
N HIS A 469 -16.02 -20.92 4.47
CA HIS A 469 -14.74 -21.65 4.42
C HIS A 469 -14.56 -22.66 5.56
N ASN A 470 -15.01 -22.36 6.79
CA ASN A 470 -14.70 -23.18 7.96
C ASN A 470 -15.90 -23.59 8.87
N PRO A 471 -17.10 -23.93 8.35
CA PRO A 471 -18.27 -24.16 9.20
C PRO A 471 -18.11 -25.37 10.14
N ARG A 472 -17.39 -26.42 9.72
CA ARG A 472 -17.23 -27.67 10.50
C ARG A 472 -16.52 -27.47 11.84
N LYS A 473 -15.56 -26.53 11.93
CA LYS A 473 -14.74 -26.29 13.12
C LYS A 473 -15.54 -25.65 14.26
N TRP A 474 -16.46 -24.74 13.93
CA TRP A 474 -17.37 -24.13 14.90
C TRP A 474 -18.25 -25.17 15.57
N PHE A 475 -18.80 -26.09 14.77
CA PHE A 475 -19.62 -27.19 15.27
C PHE A 475 -18.84 -28.19 16.12
N GLN A 476 -17.61 -28.54 15.73
CA GLN A 476 -16.72 -29.39 16.54
C GLN A 476 -16.39 -28.76 17.90
N SER A 477 -16.48 -27.44 17.98
CA SER A 477 -16.21 -26.67 19.20
C SER A 477 -17.46 -26.42 20.04
N GLY A 478 -18.63 -26.86 19.57
CA GLY A 478 -19.91 -26.73 20.28
C GLY A 478 -20.51 -25.33 20.26
N VAL A 479 -20.13 -24.47 19.29
CA VAL A 479 -20.77 -23.17 19.05
C VAL A 479 -21.79 -23.34 17.91
N ASP A 480 -23.04 -22.95 18.16
CA ASP A 480 -24.12 -23.06 17.19
C ASP A 480 -24.34 -21.74 16.44
N LEU A 481 -23.96 -21.73 15.15
CA LEU A 481 -24.03 -20.54 14.30
C LEU A 481 -25.44 -20.27 13.74
N GLN A 482 -26.48 -20.98 14.20
CA GLN A 482 -27.86 -20.76 13.77
C GLN A 482 -28.34 -19.34 14.03
N ALA A 483 -28.08 -18.80 15.23
CA ALA A 483 -28.42 -17.42 15.55
C ALA A 483 -27.72 -16.45 14.59
N THR A 484 -26.41 -16.60 14.39
CA THR A 484 -25.64 -15.73 13.47
C THR A 484 -26.17 -15.80 12.03
N LEU A 485 -26.60 -16.98 11.56
CA LEU A 485 -27.27 -17.15 10.26
C LEU A 485 -28.60 -16.36 10.21
N GLU A 486 -29.46 -16.49 11.22
CA GLU A 486 -30.76 -15.79 11.27
C GLU A 486 -30.59 -14.26 11.28
N HIS A 487 -29.62 -13.77 12.03
CA HIS A 487 -29.26 -12.36 12.05
C HIS A 487 -28.68 -11.88 10.71
N SER A 488 -27.92 -12.74 10.00
CA SER A 488 -27.39 -12.41 8.66
C SER A 488 -28.51 -12.32 7.60
N ILE A 489 -29.52 -13.19 7.68
CA ILE A 489 -30.72 -13.15 6.83
C ILE A 489 -31.53 -11.88 7.14
N THR A 490 -31.73 -11.57 8.43
CA THR A 490 -32.44 -10.35 8.86
C THR A 490 -31.72 -9.08 8.39
N LEU A 491 -30.38 -9.11 8.31
CA LEU A 491 -29.57 -8.00 7.82
C LEU A 491 -29.76 -7.79 6.31
N TYR A 492 -29.85 -8.88 5.52
CA TYR A 492 -30.16 -8.84 4.10
C TYR A 492 -31.60 -8.35 3.84
N ASP A 493 -32.60 -9.01 4.44
CA ASP A 493 -34.02 -8.73 4.24
C ASP A 493 -34.40 -7.32 4.73
N GLY A 494 -33.75 -6.85 5.80
CA GLY A 494 -33.98 -5.52 6.38
C GLY A 494 -33.44 -4.34 5.56
N ASN A 495 -32.84 -4.58 4.37
CA ASN A 495 -32.15 -3.57 3.56
C ASN A 495 -31.17 -2.71 4.39
N LYS A 496 -30.53 -3.30 5.40
CA LYS A 496 -29.62 -2.57 6.30
C LYS A 496 -28.27 -2.28 5.63
N ILE A 497 -27.94 -3.00 4.56
CA ILE A 497 -26.76 -2.74 3.72
C ILE A 497 -27.11 -1.69 2.67
N ALA A 498 -26.51 -0.50 2.77
CA ALA A 498 -26.76 0.59 1.83
C ALA A 498 -26.09 0.36 0.45
N ASN A 499 -24.91 -0.26 0.41
CA ASN A 499 -24.14 -0.47 -0.82
C ASN A 499 -24.61 -1.73 -1.58
N GLU A 500 -24.97 -1.58 -2.84
CA GLU A 500 -25.47 -2.66 -3.70
C GLU A 500 -24.44 -3.79 -3.90
N GLN A 501 -23.15 -3.47 -4.03
CA GLN A 501 -22.10 -4.48 -4.17
C GLN A 501 -21.94 -5.32 -2.90
N GLN A 502 -22.02 -4.69 -1.73
CA GLN A 502 -21.99 -5.38 -0.45
C GLN A 502 -23.22 -6.28 -0.26
N ARG A 503 -24.39 -5.82 -0.71
CA ARG A 503 -25.63 -6.63 -0.70
C ARG A 503 -25.50 -7.85 -1.61
N LEU A 504 -24.88 -7.71 -2.77
CA LEU A 504 -24.60 -8.85 -3.67
C LEU A 504 -23.60 -9.83 -3.06
N LYS A 505 -22.53 -9.35 -2.41
CA LYS A 505 -21.61 -10.19 -1.63
C LYS A 505 -22.35 -10.99 -0.55
N CYS A 506 -23.24 -10.33 0.21
CA CYS A 506 -24.08 -10.98 1.22
C CYS A 506 -24.99 -12.07 0.61
N PHE A 507 -25.65 -11.76 -0.50
CA PHE A 507 -26.46 -12.73 -1.24
C PHE A 507 -25.64 -13.96 -1.68
N HIS A 508 -24.43 -13.75 -2.22
CA HIS A 508 -23.55 -14.85 -2.60
C HIS A 508 -23.17 -15.73 -1.41
N ILE A 509 -22.84 -15.14 -0.27
CA ILE A 509 -22.54 -15.86 0.97
C ILE A 509 -23.74 -16.75 1.35
N LEU A 510 -24.94 -16.17 1.45
CA LEU A 510 -26.16 -16.93 1.79
C LEU A 510 -26.44 -18.05 0.79
N SER A 511 -26.29 -17.77 -0.52
CA SER A 511 -26.49 -18.78 -1.58
C SER A 511 -25.48 -19.95 -1.52
N SER A 512 -24.31 -19.74 -0.92
CA SER A 512 -23.28 -20.79 -0.83
C SER A 512 -23.64 -21.90 0.18
N PHE A 513 -24.56 -21.63 1.11
CA PHE A 513 -24.89 -22.53 2.22
C PHE A 513 -25.71 -23.76 1.86
N ILE A 514 -26.17 -23.88 0.61
CA ILE A 514 -26.96 -25.03 0.13
C ILE A 514 -26.28 -26.37 0.43
N ASN A 515 -24.96 -26.42 0.33
CA ASN A 515 -24.18 -27.65 0.53
C ASN A 515 -24.01 -28.02 2.02
N ASN A 516 -24.44 -27.16 2.94
CA ASN A 516 -24.30 -27.38 4.37
C ASN A 516 -25.64 -27.86 4.95
N GLU A 517 -25.75 -29.17 5.18
CA GLU A 517 -26.99 -29.81 5.65
C GLU A 517 -27.57 -29.18 6.92
N ARG A 518 -26.72 -28.64 7.81
CA ARG A 518 -27.17 -28.05 9.08
C ARG A 518 -27.81 -26.68 8.89
N PHE A 519 -27.26 -25.85 8.00
CA PHE A 519 -27.85 -24.55 7.68
C PHE A 519 -29.13 -24.70 6.86
N ASN A 520 -29.21 -25.71 6.00
CA ASN A 520 -30.43 -25.98 5.21
C ASN A 520 -31.63 -26.44 6.06
N ARG A 521 -31.40 -26.94 7.28
CA ARG A 521 -32.45 -27.30 8.25
C ARG A 521 -33.00 -26.10 9.01
N ASN A 522 -32.34 -24.94 8.97
CA ASN A 522 -32.81 -23.77 9.71
C ASN A 522 -34.09 -23.20 9.05
N PRO A 523 -35.16 -22.95 9.83
CA PRO A 523 -36.45 -22.52 9.28
C PRO A 523 -36.40 -21.12 8.66
N SER A 524 -35.58 -20.21 9.21
CA SER A 524 -35.40 -18.86 8.68
C SER A 524 -34.68 -18.88 7.33
N TYR A 525 -33.71 -19.78 7.15
CA TYR A 525 -33.03 -19.97 5.86
C TYR A 525 -33.96 -20.58 4.81
N GLN A 526 -34.80 -21.56 5.18
CA GLN A 526 -35.83 -22.10 4.28
C GLN A 526 -36.84 -21.02 3.86
N ARG A 527 -37.26 -20.16 4.81
CA ARG A 527 -38.14 -19.02 4.51
C ARG A 527 -37.48 -18.02 3.55
N TRP A 528 -36.19 -17.73 3.74
CA TRP A 528 -35.43 -16.89 2.84
C TRP A 528 -35.38 -17.47 1.42
N LEU A 529 -35.11 -18.78 1.28
CA LEU A 529 -35.13 -19.49 -0.01
C LEU A 529 -36.50 -19.40 -0.73
N ARG A 530 -37.62 -19.48 0.01
CA ARG A 530 -38.98 -19.29 -0.55
C ARG A 530 -39.27 -17.85 -0.99
N ASN A 531 -38.56 -16.88 -0.42
CA ASN A 531 -38.71 -15.47 -0.77
C ASN A 531 -37.87 -15.05 -1.97
N LEU A 532 -36.79 -15.78 -2.28
CA LEU A 532 -35.90 -15.48 -3.41
C LEU A 532 -36.60 -15.31 -4.77
N PRO A 533 -37.62 -16.11 -5.14
CA PRO A 533 -38.34 -15.90 -6.40
C PRO A 533 -38.99 -14.51 -6.54
N ASN A 534 -39.22 -13.78 -5.44
CA ASN A 534 -39.73 -12.40 -5.50
C ASN A 534 -38.74 -11.43 -6.15
N GLU A 535 -37.46 -11.78 -6.19
CA GLU A 535 -36.42 -10.99 -6.85
C GLU A 535 -36.64 -10.94 -8.36
N PHE A 536 -37.24 -11.99 -8.96
CA PHE A 536 -37.65 -11.98 -10.35
C PHE A 536 -38.79 -11.01 -10.66
N ASN A 537 -39.54 -10.57 -9.65
CA ASN A 537 -40.63 -9.60 -9.80
C ASN A 537 -40.13 -8.14 -9.67
N LYS A 538 -38.83 -7.93 -9.45
CA LYS A 538 -38.24 -6.59 -9.41
C LYS A 538 -37.89 -6.10 -10.83
N LYS A 539 -37.82 -4.77 -11.01
CA LYS A 539 -37.46 -4.14 -12.29
C LYS A 539 -35.99 -4.36 -12.71
N ARG A 540 -35.10 -4.62 -11.74
CA ARG A 540 -33.66 -4.78 -11.96
C ARG A 540 -33.13 -5.98 -11.20
N ILE A 541 -32.31 -6.78 -11.87
CA ILE A 541 -31.65 -7.97 -11.30
C ILE A 541 -30.18 -7.95 -11.71
N ALA A 542 -29.29 -8.19 -10.74
CA ALA A 542 -27.87 -8.24 -11.02
C ALA A 542 -27.48 -9.59 -11.64
N GLU A 543 -26.59 -9.59 -12.65
CA GLU A 543 -26.08 -10.82 -13.29
C GLU A 543 -25.55 -11.86 -12.29
N PRO A 544 -24.77 -11.50 -11.25
CA PRO A 544 -24.26 -12.48 -10.29
C PRO A 544 -25.38 -13.17 -9.49
N MET A 545 -26.51 -12.48 -9.30
CA MET A 545 -27.70 -13.01 -8.63
C MET A 545 -28.34 -14.12 -9.47
N ILE A 546 -28.45 -13.91 -10.79
CA ILE A 546 -28.96 -14.88 -11.75
C ILE A 546 -28.06 -16.13 -11.75
N GLY A 547 -26.74 -15.94 -11.79
CA GLY A 547 -25.78 -17.04 -11.74
C GLY A 547 -25.88 -17.88 -10.46
N ALA A 548 -26.09 -17.25 -9.29
CA ALA A 548 -26.29 -17.97 -8.04
C ALA A 548 -27.68 -18.65 -7.93
N MET A 549 -28.73 -18.06 -8.50
CA MET A 549 -30.05 -18.70 -8.62
C MET A 549 -30.02 -19.91 -9.56
N LEU A 550 -29.23 -19.87 -10.63
CA LEU A 550 -29.00 -21.04 -11.49
C LEU A 550 -28.33 -22.18 -10.70
N ARG A 551 -27.33 -21.87 -9.87
CA ARG A 551 -26.70 -22.88 -8.99
C ARG A 551 -27.69 -23.46 -7.98
N LEU A 552 -28.63 -22.66 -7.46
CA LEU A 552 -29.71 -23.12 -6.60
C LEU A 552 -30.62 -24.13 -7.33
N SER A 553 -31.00 -23.82 -8.56
CA SER A 553 -31.83 -24.71 -9.39
C SER A 553 -31.11 -26.00 -9.78
N GLN A 554 -29.83 -25.92 -10.18
CA GLN A 554 -29.00 -27.09 -10.51
C GLN A 554 -28.85 -28.08 -9.34
N ARG A 555 -28.94 -27.59 -8.10
CA ARG A 555 -28.80 -28.39 -6.88
C ARG A 555 -30.13 -28.98 -6.37
N ASN A 556 -31.22 -28.87 -7.13
CA ASN A 556 -32.55 -29.39 -6.75
C ASN A 556 -33.05 -28.89 -5.38
N CYS A 557 -32.86 -27.59 -5.10
CA CYS A 557 -33.37 -26.99 -3.88
C CYS A 557 -34.91 -26.93 -3.91
N ARG A 558 -35.58 -27.89 -3.25
CA ARG A 558 -37.05 -28.06 -3.26
C ARG A 558 -37.81 -26.81 -2.82
N GLU A 559 -37.34 -26.13 -1.78
CA GLU A 559 -37.99 -24.92 -1.23
C GLU A 559 -37.96 -23.75 -2.22
N PHE A 560 -36.83 -23.55 -2.90
CA PHE A 560 -36.69 -22.52 -3.93
C PHE A 560 -37.50 -22.87 -5.18
N GLN A 561 -37.39 -24.11 -5.67
CA GLN A 561 -38.08 -24.57 -6.87
C GLN A 561 -39.61 -24.55 -6.67
N GLY A 562 -40.12 -25.03 -5.53
CA GLY A 562 -41.54 -24.99 -5.20
C GLY A 562 -42.09 -23.56 -5.15
N ALA A 563 -41.39 -22.64 -4.48
CA ALA A 563 -41.80 -21.24 -4.44
C ALA A 563 -41.72 -20.53 -5.80
N LEU A 564 -40.75 -20.89 -6.65
CA LEU A 564 -40.65 -20.36 -8.02
C LEU A 564 -41.79 -20.88 -8.90
N LEU A 565 -42.20 -22.13 -8.72
CA LEU A 565 -43.35 -22.73 -9.40
C LEU A 565 -44.69 -22.11 -8.97
N GLU A 566 -44.87 -21.80 -7.68
CA GLU A 566 -46.06 -21.09 -7.18
C GLU A 566 -46.18 -19.67 -7.78
N LYS A 567 -45.05 -18.98 -7.94
CA LYS A 567 -45.00 -17.59 -8.45
C LYS A 567 -44.78 -17.50 -9.96
N LEU A 568 -44.75 -18.64 -10.65
CA LEU A 568 -44.42 -18.75 -12.07
C LEU A 568 -45.21 -17.78 -12.96
N PRO A 569 -46.54 -17.61 -12.83
CA PRO A 569 -47.30 -16.69 -13.67
C PRO A 569 -46.83 -15.23 -13.53
N SER A 570 -46.65 -14.77 -12.27
CA SER A 570 -46.21 -13.41 -11.97
C SER A 570 -44.79 -13.12 -12.45
N VAL A 571 -43.92 -14.14 -12.36
CA VAL A 571 -42.53 -14.04 -12.83
C VAL A 571 -42.53 -13.90 -14.35
N LEU A 572 -43.22 -14.80 -15.07
CA LEU A 572 -43.26 -14.80 -16.53
C LEU A 572 -43.77 -13.46 -17.12
N GLU A 573 -44.79 -12.85 -16.51
CA GLU A 573 -45.27 -11.51 -16.91
C GLU A 573 -44.18 -10.43 -16.77
N ASN A 574 -43.41 -10.45 -15.67
CA ASN A 574 -42.37 -9.46 -15.42
C ASN A 574 -41.09 -9.70 -16.23
N LEU A 575 -40.77 -10.95 -16.61
CA LEU A 575 -39.54 -11.33 -17.33
C LEU A 575 -39.31 -10.55 -18.63
N ASN A 576 -40.38 -10.10 -19.29
CA ASN A 576 -40.28 -9.29 -20.52
C ASN A 576 -39.81 -7.84 -20.26
N SER A 577 -39.77 -7.39 -19.00
CA SER A 577 -39.47 -6.00 -18.59
C SER A 577 -38.24 -5.84 -17.69
N ILE A 578 -37.59 -6.96 -17.31
CA ILE A 578 -36.44 -6.94 -16.39
C ILE A 578 -35.20 -6.37 -17.08
N GLN A 579 -34.53 -5.42 -16.42
CA GLN A 579 -33.22 -4.92 -16.82
C GLN A 579 -32.12 -5.64 -16.01
N VAL A 580 -31.15 -6.25 -16.70
CA VAL A 580 -30.00 -6.89 -16.05
C VAL A 580 -28.92 -5.85 -15.76
N THR A 581 -28.48 -5.75 -14.50
CA THR A 581 -27.36 -4.89 -14.10
C THR A 581 -26.05 -5.68 -14.07
N PHE A 582 -25.01 -5.16 -14.73
CA PHE A 582 -23.69 -5.78 -14.82
C PHE A 582 -22.72 -5.11 -13.84
N THR A 583 -21.95 -5.91 -13.10
CA THR A 583 -21.09 -5.42 -12.00
C THR A 583 -19.62 -5.17 -12.39
N SER A 584 -19.20 -5.42 -13.63
CA SER A 584 -17.82 -5.22 -14.10
C SER A 584 -17.74 -4.97 -15.62
N ASN A 585 -16.65 -4.34 -16.10
CA ASN A 585 -16.36 -4.12 -17.52
C ASN A 585 -15.64 -5.34 -18.17
N SER A 586 -16.19 -6.55 -18.04
CA SER A 586 -15.66 -7.69 -18.79
C SER A 586 -16.27 -7.73 -20.20
N VAL A 587 -15.42 -7.93 -21.21
CA VAL A 587 -15.77 -8.05 -22.65
C VAL A 587 -16.77 -9.19 -22.93
N LEU A 588 -17.04 -10.05 -21.94
CA LEU A 588 -18.00 -11.17 -22.00
C LEU A 588 -19.42 -10.82 -21.49
N ASN A 589 -19.67 -9.59 -21.04
CA ASN A 589 -20.98 -9.16 -20.52
C ASN A 589 -21.98 -8.88 -21.63
N ASN A 590 -22.34 -9.92 -22.37
CA ASN A 590 -23.41 -9.88 -23.36
C ASN A 590 -24.76 -10.11 -22.67
N GLU A 591 -25.70 -9.21 -22.91
CA GLU A 591 -27.10 -9.33 -22.47
C GLU A 591 -27.71 -10.69 -22.85
N ASP A 592 -27.33 -11.23 -24.01
CA ASP A 592 -27.73 -12.55 -24.47
C ASP A 592 -27.23 -13.71 -23.56
N VAL A 593 -26.04 -13.60 -22.97
CA VAL A 593 -25.51 -14.61 -22.05
C VAL A 593 -26.26 -14.59 -20.72
N ALA A 594 -26.59 -13.40 -20.21
CA ALA A 594 -27.40 -13.26 -19.00
C ALA A 594 -28.83 -13.81 -19.23
N LEU A 595 -29.44 -13.52 -20.38
CA LEU A 595 -30.76 -14.04 -20.75
C LEU A 595 -30.77 -15.57 -20.90
N ARG A 596 -29.73 -16.16 -21.50
CA ARG A 596 -29.58 -17.63 -21.56
C ARG A 596 -29.38 -18.25 -20.18
N THR A 597 -28.58 -17.62 -19.32
CA THR A 597 -28.38 -18.06 -17.94
C THR A 597 -29.69 -18.02 -17.16
N LEU A 598 -30.49 -16.98 -17.35
CA LEU A 598 -31.82 -16.85 -16.75
C LEU A 598 -32.79 -17.92 -17.29
N ALA A 599 -32.77 -18.18 -18.59
CA ALA A 599 -33.57 -19.26 -19.20
C ALA A 599 -33.17 -20.65 -18.65
N ALA A 600 -31.86 -20.88 -18.42
CA ALA A 600 -31.37 -22.13 -17.85
C ALA A 600 -31.89 -22.41 -16.44
N ILE A 601 -32.32 -21.40 -15.67
CA ILE A 601 -32.94 -21.61 -14.35
C ILE A 601 -34.22 -22.43 -14.49
N PHE A 602 -35.03 -22.13 -15.51
CA PHE A 602 -36.30 -22.79 -15.80
C PHE A 602 -36.13 -24.21 -16.35
N TYR A 603 -34.96 -24.56 -16.87
CA TYR A 603 -34.66 -25.93 -17.29
C TYR A 603 -34.75 -26.91 -16.12
N TYR A 604 -34.20 -26.55 -14.96
CA TYR A 604 -34.06 -27.46 -13.82
C TYR A 604 -35.30 -27.56 -12.92
N LEU A 605 -36.43 -26.94 -13.28
CA LEU A 605 -37.64 -26.95 -12.45
C LEU A 605 -38.48 -28.23 -12.62
N PRO A 606 -38.99 -28.84 -11.55
CA PRO A 606 -39.86 -30.00 -11.64
C PRO A 606 -41.30 -29.57 -11.97
N TYR A 607 -41.61 -29.40 -13.26
CA TYR A 607 -42.94 -28.95 -13.70
C TYR A 607 -44.03 -30.00 -13.52
N THR A 608 -45.23 -29.54 -13.14
CA THR A 608 -46.47 -30.30 -13.27
C THR A 608 -47.14 -30.04 -14.62
N LYS A 609 -48.13 -30.88 -15.00
CA LYS A 609 -48.87 -30.73 -16.27
C LYS A 609 -49.49 -29.35 -16.43
N ASP A 610 -50.05 -28.78 -15.36
CA ASP A 610 -50.68 -27.46 -15.40
C ASP A 610 -49.66 -26.33 -15.59
N GLN A 611 -48.46 -26.46 -15.03
CA GLN A 611 -47.39 -25.48 -15.18
C GLN A 611 -46.78 -25.51 -16.59
N ASN A 612 -46.71 -26.69 -17.21
CA ASN A 612 -46.34 -26.82 -18.62
C ASN A 612 -47.34 -26.11 -19.55
N VAL A 613 -48.64 -26.11 -19.21
CA VAL A 613 -49.66 -25.36 -19.96
C VAL A 613 -49.43 -23.84 -19.84
N VAL A 614 -49.14 -23.33 -18.64
CA VAL A 614 -48.84 -21.91 -18.41
C VAL A 614 -47.58 -21.48 -19.18
N LEU A 615 -46.54 -22.32 -19.22
CA LEU A 615 -45.34 -22.05 -20.01
C LEU A 615 -45.62 -22.05 -21.52
N LYS A 616 -46.41 -22.99 -22.03
CA LYS A 616 -46.82 -23.03 -23.45
C LYS A 616 -47.62 -21.77 -23.81
N GLN A 617 -48.58 -21.36 -22.97
CA GLN A 617 -49.34 -20.11 -23.16
C GLN A 617 -48.46 -18.85 -23.16
N PHE A 618 -47.44 -18.79 -22.31
CA PHE A 618 -46.47 -17.68 -22.29
C PHE A 618 -45.57 -17.68 -23.54
N LEU A 619 -45.09 -18.85 -23.97
CA LEU A 619 -44.31 -19.01 -25.19
C LEU A 619 -45.14 -18.63 -26.42
N ASP A 620 -46.44 -18.84 -26.44
CA ASP A 620 -47.29 -18.45 -27.57
C ASP A 620 -47.54 -16.92 -27.59
N ASN A 621 -47.75 -16.31 -26.43
CA ASN A 621 -48.14 -14.89 -26.30
C ASN A 621 -46.97 -13.87 -26.28
N SER A 622 -45.74 -14.28 -25.95
CA SER A 622 -44.60 -13.35 -25.81
C SER A 622 -43.84 -13.12 -27.14
N GLN A 623 -43.29 -11.91 -27.34
CA GLN A 623 -42.43 -11.53 -28.48
C GLN A 623 -40.98 -11.18 -28.07
N SER A 624 -40.56 -11.49 -26.84
CA SER A 624 -39.27 -11.06 -26.29
C SER A 624 -38.09 -11.92 -26.75
N LYS A 625 -36.86 -11.36 -26.75
CA LYS A 625 -35.61 -12.14 -26.97
C LYS A 625 -35.46 -13.30 -25.99
N PHE A 626 -36.00 -13.14 -24.77
CA PHE A 626 -36.03 -14.16 -23.74
C PHE A 626 -36.81 -15.42 -24.17
N LYS A 627 -37.93 -15.27 -24.89
CA LYS A 627 -38.72 -16.41 -25.42
C LYS A 627 -37.86 -17.34 -26.27
N THR A 628 -37.02 -16.81 -27.15
CA THR A 628 -36.17 -17.62 -28.03
C THR A 628 -35.17 -18.44 -27.21
N SER A 629 -34.54 -17.84 -26.20
CA SER A 629 -33.62 -18.56 -25.30
C SER A 629 -34.35 -19.57 -24.40
N LEU A 630 -35.53 -19.23 -23.87
CA LEU A 630 -36.34 -20.12 -23.04
C LEU A 630 -36.82 -21.34 -23.84
N LYS A 631 -37.30 -21.13 -25.06
CA LYS A 631 -37.73 -22.21 -25.96
C LYS A 631 -36.58 -23.17 -26.28
N GLN A 632 -35.42 -22.64 -26.69
CA GLN A 632 -34.23 -23.45 -26.96
C GLN A 632 -33.79 -24.32 -25.77
N VAL A 633 -33.95 -23.80 -24.56
CA VAL A 633 -33.58 -24.52 -23.33
C VAL A 633 -34.63 -25.56 -22.94
N LEU A 634 -35.92 -25.24 -23.05
CA LEU A 634 -37.01 -26.17 -22.69
C LEU A 634 -37.18 -27.30 -23.72
N ASP A 635 -36.89 -27.06 -24.99
CA ASP A 635 -36.90 -28.09 -26.06
C ASP A 635 -35.86 -29.21 -25.80
N LEU A 636 -34.86 -28.96 -24.94
CA LEU A 636 -33.87 -29.96 -24.53
C LEU A 636 -34.42 -30.95 -23.48
N ARG A 637 -35.62 -30.72 -22.91
CA ARG A 637 -36.26 -31.64 -21.96
C ARG A 637 -37.16 -32.62 -22.67
N SER A 638 -37.03 -33.90 -22.33
CA SER A 638 -37.86 -35.00 -22.85
C SER A 638 -39.35 -34.87 -22.49
N ASP A 639 -39.64 -34.14 -21.42
CA ASP A 639 -40.92 -34.05 -20.72
C ASP A 639 -41.71 -32.76 -21.08
N PHE A 640 -41.16 -31.92 -21.97
CA PHE A 640 -41.79 -30.67 -22.44
C PHE A 640 -42.42 -30.77 -23.84
N GLY A 641 -42.08 -31.82 -24.61
CA GLY A 641 -42.64 -32.13 -25.94
C GLY A 641 -44.16 -32.22 -25.94
#